data_AF-A0A1W9GI37-F1
#
_entry.id   AF-A0A1W9GI37-F1
#
_cell.length_a   1.000
_cell.length_b   1.000
_cell.length_c   1.000
_cell.angle_alpha   90.00
_cell.angle_beta   90.00
_cell.angle_gamma   90.00
#
_symmetry.space_group_name_H-M   'P 1'
#
loop_
_entity.id
_entity.type
_entity.pdbx_description
1 polymer ?
#
loop_
_entity_poly.entity_id
_entity_poly.type
_entity_poly.pdbx_seq_one_letter_code
_entity_poly.pdbx_strand_id
1 'polypeptide(L)'
;MSTQKPRKQVADIGSLNPLVPQADPRTQDSYVRPGAPDIERPSNANNPYQKLADALSVLNKDLLQPMTAQAAQQYTAKEYADAEKSFWENREKANEMIRSGEFPAGASPYWQRGLQRASLKQHGQLLAAQLHQDFLGEAGAEARASNDPRVVQSFADKVIQQYSQENLRAGDRSLYSALDLQEIFHPAIEQASKSLLSTHATYRVQENQQQYVDLAGATIETLLEQHLGELQATDDDEERSKAYREAGAKINDVFYNFDTGLVKNGFAPSKGNQLIVDTITAKAMKTGDRSFLDVLDHVPAGNGASVGKTQYAQAKRLQAEEHITQIQMQQERHRWSLEDRPHEVASKQRQEEDWKKQDERWLRERASWELQDAGRAEHEILRSLTRRVYEGLRRSDSKAGVSIINEAIRSAETMLPEKAEQLRDLVDQFTKHKVDFPEDDLAIAKLRAKISIDPLSVKPADITALLKNREAKRLTVMGLYDDLDRAVAHADHPYLRQTEFSEMLHQVQRGAMQSPEDEFSAQGQLRVANATASFRDRAQDWITTHPQGNISAFREHMRAQVAPVIELANREYGIQQDAERKQQADKGKMIVDKTKAAIAERDAKQAQAAEVERKKQEREAQLKQQREIFNQNFKPSGKKTSDGRDILVSPTGAIASEQTITIHGVPEINNGGVTNIPTIFGGKKYSDEEAIEIMRRNKGVDPDTGKKPRRWWSISDAEIAAREKSNRLGQEYGQQSKK
;
A
#
# COMPACT_ATOMS: atom_id res chain seq x y z
N MET A 1 23.07 57.39 30.09
CA MET A 1 22.68 57.73 28.70
C MET A 1 21.68 56.68 28.24
N SER A 2 20.41 57.06 28.13
CA SER A 2 19.24 56.19 27.92
C SER A 2 18.66 56.47 26.54
N THR A 3 18.48 55.43 25.71
CA THR A 3 17.89 55.54 24.36
C THR A 3 16.57 54.77 24.30
N GLN A 4 15.48 55.46 24.62
CA GLN A 4 14.12 55.02 24.35
C GLN A 4 13.72 55.33 22.90
N LYS A 5 13.13 54.34 22.21
CA LYS A 5 12.54 54.48 20.87
C LYS A 5 11.12 55.09 20.97
N PRO A 6 10.71 55.97 20.03
CA PRO A 6 9.41 56.64 20.08
C PRO A 6 8.27 55.79 19.50
N ARG A 7 7.08 55.91 20.12
CA ARG A 7 5.80 55.32 19.72
C ARG A 7 5.23 56.02 18.47
N LYS A 8 4.65 55.25 17.54
CA LYS A 8 3.85 55.77 16.40
C LYS A 8 2.40 55.99 16.83
N GLN A 9 1.89 57.18 16.50
CA GLN A 9 0.53 57.64 16.71
C GLN A 9 -0.46 57.01 15.73
N VAL A 10 -1.68 56.82 16.23
CA VAL A 10 -2.90 56.43 15.49
C VAL A 10 -3.45 57.66 14.77
N ALA A 11 -3.96 57.50 13.55
CA ALA A 11 -4.70 58.54 12.85
C ALA A 11 -6.20 58.41 13.13
N ASP A 12 -6.80 59.56 13.45
CA ASP A 12 -8.15 59.76 13.93
C ASP A 12 -9.19 59.79 12.79
N ILE A 13 -10.41 59.42 13.15
CA ILE A 13 -11.62 59.45 12.33
C ILE A 13 -12.24 60.86 12.41
N GLY A 14 -12.63 61.42 11.26
CA GLY A 14 -13.83 62.27 11.24
C GLY A 14 -13.87 63.44 10.26
N SER A 15 -15.00 63.51 9.54
CA SER A 15 -15.74 64.76 9.24
C SER A 15 -15.17 65.61 8.08
N LEU A 16 -15.88 66.13 7.07
CA LEU A 16 -17.30 66.38 6.75
C LEU A 16 -17.37 66.70 5.23
N ASN A 17 -18.30 66.11 4.44
CA ASN A 17 -19.57 66.68 3.88
C ASN A 17 -19.44 67.78 2.78
N PRO A 18 -20.50 68.16 2.03
CA PRO A 18 -21.55 67.41 1.28
C PRO A 18 -21.81 68.02 -0.14
N LEU A 19 -22.75 67.46 -0.94
CA LEU A 19 -23.84 68.19 -1.64
C LEU A 19 -24.46 67.39 -2.82
N VAL A 20 -25.79 67.41 -2.83
CA VAL A 20 -26.80 66.95 -3.82
C VAL A 20 -27.24 68.19 -4.66
N PRO A 21 -28.27 68.25 -5.54
CA PRO A 21 -28.90 67.36 -6.57
C PRO A 21 -29.09 68.05 -7.97
N GLN A 22 -29.60 67.31 -8.99
CA GLN A 22 -30.63 67.70 -10.00
C GLN A 22 -30.83 66.50 -10.98
N ALA A 23 -31.98 65.82 -11.17
CA ALA A 23 -33.33 66.20 -11.66
C ALA A 23 -33.28 66.84 -13.07
N ASP A 24 -33.98 66.44 -14.15
CA ASP A 24 -35.19 65.62 -14.39
C ASP A 24 -35.33 65.39 -15.96
N PRO A 25 -36.50 65.24 -16.62
CA PRO A 25 -37.41 64.09 -16.87
C PRO A 25 -37.63 63.73 -18.37
N ARG A 26 -38.33 62.61 -18.64
CA ARG A 26 -39.54 62.45 -19.53
C ARG A 26 -39.66 61.02 -20.12
N THR A 27 -40.54 60.17 -19.57
CA THR A 27 -41.92 59.79 -20.02
C THR A 27 -41.95 58.86 -21.27
N GLN A 28 -42.70 57.75 -21.35
CA GLN A 28 -44.14 57.56 -21.06
C GLN A 28 -44.53 56.09 -20.83
N ASP A 29 -45.64 55.93 -20.12
CA ASP A 29 -46.51 54.76 -19.89
C ASP A 29 -46.95 53.97 -21.15
N SER A 30 -47.33 52.69 -20.97
CA SER A 30 -48.77 52.30 -20.93
C SER A 30 -49.06 50.79 -21.02
N TYR A 31 -49.86 50.33 -20.04
CA TYR A 31 -51.04 49.45 -20.09
C TYR A 31 -51.09 48.07 -20.76
N VAL A 32 -51.69 47.16 -19.98
CA VAL A 32 -52.16 45.79 -20.25
C VAL A 32 -53.35 45.73 -21.21
N ARG A 33 -53.47 44.63 -21.99
CA ARG A 33 -54.78 44.11 -22.45
C ARG A 33 -54.85 42.57 -22.41
N PRO A 34 -55.91 41.98 -21.83
CA PRO A 34 -56.26 40.56 -21.97
C PRO A 34 -57.33 40.34 -23.05
N GLY A 35 -57.13 39.33 -23.92
CA GLY A 35 -58.17 38.73 -24.77
C GLY A 35 -58.10 38.97 -26.30
N ALA A 36 -57.88 37.85 -27.02
CA ALA A 36 -58.21 37.52 -28.43
C ALA A 36 -57.34 38.07 -29.59
N PRO A 37 -57.32 37.40 -30.78
CA PRO A 37 -57.62 36.00 -31.14
C PRO A 37 -56.38 35.24 -31.66
N ASP A 38 -56.53 33.94 -31.96
CA ASP A 38 -55.53 33.09 -32.60
C ASP A 38 -54.84 33.80 -33.79
N ILE A 39 -53.52 33.99 -33.68
CA ILE A 39 -52.69 34.39 -34.81
C ILE A 39 -52.34 33.10 -35.57
N GLU A 40 -52.95 32.96 -36.74
CA GLU A 40 -52.63 31.92 -37.73
C GLU A 40 -51.12 31.86 -37.99
N ARG A 41 -50.61 30.62 -38.05
CA ARG A 41 -49.22 30.31 -38.39
C ARG A 41 -48.88 30.87 -39.78
N PRO A 42 -47.80 31.65 -39.94
CA PRO A 42 -47.17 31.78 -41.24
C PRO A 42 -46.41 30.48 -41.54
N SER A 43 -46.85 29.76 -42.57
CA SER A 43 -46.03 28.71 -43.17
C SER A 43 -44.82 29.38 -43.81
N ASN A 44 -43.62 29.23 -43.24
CA ASN A 44 -42.38 29.39 -44.00
C ASN A 44 -41.22 28.68 -43.30
N ALA A 45 -40.61 27.75 -44.03
CA ALA A 45 -39.70 26.69 -43.59
C ALA A 45 -38.27 27.14 -43.21
N ASN A 46 -38.09 28.35 -42.66
CA ASN A 46 -36.76 28.92 -42.39
C ASN A 46 -36.62 29.62 -41.04
N ASN A 47 -37.35 29.19 -40.00
CA ASN A 47 -37.06 29.65 -38.64
C ASN A 47 -35.86 28.88 -38.04
N PRO A 48 -34.73 29.54 -37.74
CA PRO A 48 -33.54 28.90 -37.20
C PRO A 48 -33.78 28.21 -35.84
N TYR A 49 -34.75 28.68 -35.05
CA TYR A 49 -35.13 28.04 -33.79
C TYR A 49 -35.88 26.72 -33.98
N GLN A 50 -36.63 26.59 -35.07
CA GLN A 50 -37.32 25.35 -35.42
C GLN A 50 -36.33 24.33 -35.98
N LYS A 51 -35.35 24.77 -36.78
CA LYS A 51 -34.22 23.89 -37.22
C LYS A 51 -33.34 23.46 -36.06
N LEU A 52 -33.12 24.31 -35.05
CA LEU A 52 -32.40 23.94 -33.83
C LEU A 52 -33.21 22.95 -32.98
N ALA A 53 -34.52 23.19 -32.82
CA ALA A 53 -35.41 22.27 -32.11
C ALA A 53 -35.52 20.91 -32.82
N ASP A 54 -35.62 20.89 -34.14
CA ASP A 54 -35.62 19.67 -34.96
C ASP A 54 -34.27 18.95 -34.88
N ALA A 55 -33.14 19.68 -34.93
CA ALA A 55 -31.79 19.12 -34.78
C ALA A 55 -31.55 18.55 -33.36
N LEU A 56 -32.07 19.20 -32.32
CA LEU A 56 -32.01 18.70 -30.94
C LEU A 56 -32.96 17.51 -30.72
N SER A 57 -34.06 17.43 -31.47
CA SER A 57 -34.99 16.28 -31.40
C SER A 57 -34.44 15.01 -32.07
N VAL A 58 -33.48 15.15 -33.00
CA VAL A 58 -32.79 14.05 -33.69
C VAL A 58 -31.59 13.53 -32.90
N LEU A 59 -31.04 14.33 -31.98
CA LEU A 59 -30.03 13.86 -31.02
C LEU A 59 -30.67 12.85 -30.06
N ASN A 60 -30.19 11.61 -30.14
CA ASN A 60 -30.72 10.47 -29.40
C ASN A 60 -30.93 10.81 -27.90
N LYS A 61 -32.10 10.50 -27.34
CA LYS A 61 -32.41 10.71 -25.91
C LYS A 61 -31.34 10.07 -25.00
N ASP A 62 -30.73 8.98 -25.48
CA ASP A 62 -29.66 8.25 -24.78
C ASP A 62 -28.31 8.97 -24.77
N LEU A 63 -28.08 9.96 -25.64
CA LEU A 63 -26.89 10.83 -25.65
C LEU A 63 -27.13 12.14 -24.89
N LEU A 64 -28.34 12.70 -25.01
CA LEU A 64 -28.71 13.93 -24.32
C LEU A 64 -28.86 13.72 -22.81
N GLN A 65 -29.42 12.60 -22.34
CA GLN A 65 -29.55 12.34 -20.90
C GLN A 65 -28.20 12.30 -20.16
N PRO A 66 -27.17 11.55 -20.58
CA PRO A 66 -25.90 11.55 -19.88
C PRO A 66 -25.16 12.90 -20.02
N MET A 67 -25.25 13.59 -21.16
CA MET A 67 -24.60 14.90 -21.32
C MET A 67 -25.29 16.00 -20.50
N THR A 68 -26.63 16.01 -20.42
CA THR A 68 -27.38 16.93 -19.56
C THR A 68 -27.24 16.56 -18.09
N ALA A 69 -27.13 15.28 -17.74
CA ALA A 69 -26.81 14.84 -16.37
C ALA A 69 -25.38 15.23 -15.97
N GLN A 70 -24.40 15.07 -16.87
CA GLN A 70 -23.01 15.45 -16.62
C GLN A 70 -22.84 16.98 -16.55
N ALA A 71 -23.52 17.72 -17.43
CA ALA A 71 -23.57 19.19 -17.34
C ALA A 71 -24.29 19.63 -16.06
N ALA A 72 -25.43 19.04 -15.70
CA ALA A 72 -26.12 19.33 -14.44
C ALA A 72 -25.24 18.98 -13.22
N GLN A 73 -24.47 17.89 -13.26
CA GLN A 73 -23.49 17.56 -12.21
C GLN A 73 -22.36 18.60 -12.12
N GLN A 74 -21.88 19.12 -13.25
CA GLN A 74 -20.84 20.15 -13.27
C GLN A 74 -21.36 21.52 -12.80
N TYR A 75 -22.57 21.92 -13.22
CA TYR A 75 -23.21 23.16 -12.77
C TYR A 75 -23.55 23.08 -11.27
N THR A 76 -24.05 21.94 -10.78
CA THR A 76 -24.31 21.74 -9.35
C THR A 76 -23.05 21.77 -8.51
N ALA A 77 -21.96 21.11 -8.93
CA ALA A 77 -20.68 21.14 -8.23
C ALA A 77 -20.09 22.56 -8.14
N LYS A 78 -20.21 23.34 -9.23
CA LYS A 78 -19.75 24.74 -9.26
C LYS A 78 -20.58 25.62 -8.31
N GLU A 79 -21.91 25.49 -8.33
CA GLU A 79 -22.78 26.25 -7.42
C GLU A 79 -22.55 25.89 -5.95
N TYR A 80 -22.28 24.62 -5.64
CA TYR A 80 -21.87 24.21 -4.29
C TYR A 80 -20.54 24.85 -3.87
N ALA A 81 -19.54 24.86 -4.76
CA ALA A 81 -18.24 25.46 -4.48
C ALA A 81 -18.33 26.99 -4.32
N ASP A 82 -19.12 27.66 -5.15
CA ASP A 82 -19.34 29.11 -5.06
C ASP A 82 -20.09 29.47 -3.77
N ALA A 83 -21.07 28.67 -3.36
CA ALA A 83 -21.74 28.82 -2.07
C ALA A 83 -20.79 28.60 -0.89
N GLU A 84 -20.01 27.52 -0.90
CA GLU A 84 -19.03 27.24 0.16
C GLU A 84 -17.99 28.37 0.27
N LYS A 85 -17.53 28.91 -0.86
CA LYS A 85 -16.65 30.08 -0.87
C LYS A 85 -17.32 31.30 -0.24
N SER A 86 -18.55 31.61 -0.64
CA SER A 86 -19.33 32.73 -0.09
C SER A 86 -19.59 32.58 1.42
N PHE A 87 -19.84 31.35 1.87
CA PHE A 87 -19.97 31.02 3.29
C PHE A 87 -18.71 31.41 4.06
N TRP A 88 -17.54 31.01 3.59
CA TRP A 88 -16.28 31.27 4.28
C TRP A 88 -15.85 32.73 4.24
N GLU A 89 -16.23 33.48 3.20
CA GLU A 89 -15.98 34.93 3.09
C GLU A 89 -16.84 35.75 4.07
N ASN A 90 -18.05 35.30 4.41
CA ASN A 90 -18.94 36.04 5.30
C ASN A 90 -19.78 35.11 6.19
N ARG A 91 -19.10 34.41 7.12
CA ARG A 91 -19.66 33.33 7.93
C ARG A 91 -20.86 33.75 8.79
N GLU A 92 -20.80 34.92 9.42
CA GLU A 92 -21.88 35.39 10.30
C GLU A 92 -23.16 35.63 9.51
N LYS A 93 -23.06 36.40 8.42
CA LYS A 93 -24.18 36.67 7.52
C LYS A 93 -24.72 35.39 6.90
N ALA A 94 -23.85 34.46 6.51
CA ALA A 94 -24.28 33.18 5.95
C ALA A 94 -25.05 32.32 6.95
N ASN A 95 -24.60 32.25 8.20
CA ASN A 95 -25.32 31.55 9.26
C ASN A 95 -26.65 32.24 9.61
N GLU A 96 -26.73 33.57 9.55
CA GLU A 96 -27.98 34.31 9.70
C GLU A 96 -28.97 34.04 8.56
N MET A 97 -28.50 34.01 7.30
CA MET A 97 -29.33 33.63 6.14
C MET A 97 -29.87 32.20 6.28
N ILE A 98 -29.06 31.25 6.74
CA ILE A 98 -29.49 29.87 6.96
C ILE A 98 -30.56 29.80 8.07
N ARG A 99 -30.37 30.51 9.18
CA ARG A 99 -31.32 30.52 10.32
C ARG A 99 -32.63 31.20 10.00
N SER A 100 -32.60 32.31 9.26
CA SER A 100 -33.79 33.06 8.86
C SER A 100 -34.52 32.42 7.67
N GLY A 101 -33.82 31.62 6.86
CA GLY A 101 -34.33 31.11 5.58
C GLY A 101 -34.39 32.18 4.48
N GLU A 102 -33.86 33.38 4.72
CA GLU A 102 -33.88 34.50 3.79
C GLU A 102 -32.63 34.48 2.90
N PHE A 103 -32.77 33.89 1.71
CA PHE A 103 -31.70 33.84 0.71
C PHE A 103 -31.84 34.96 -0.34
N PRO A 104 -30.73 35.39 -0.98
CA PRO A 104 -30.78 36.39 -2.06
C PRO A 104 -31.75 35.99 -3.18
N ALA A 105 -32.50 36.97 -3.71
CA ALA A 105 -33.41 36.74 -4.82
C ALA A 105 -32.64 36.18 -6.04
N GLY A 106 -33.05 35.00 -6.52
CA GLY A 106 -32.37 34.29 -7.61
C GLY A 106 -31.32 33.26 -7.16
N ALA A 107 -31.10 33.07 -5.85
CA ALA A 107 -30.24 32.00 -5.34
C ALA A 107 -30.78 30.62 -5.74
N SER A 108 -29.95 29.82 -6.41
CA SER A 108 -30.34 28.46 -6.80
C SER A 108 -30.50 27.55 -5.58
N PRO A 109 -31.34 26.50 -5.64
CA PRO A 109 -31.45 25.52 -4.56
C PRO A 109 -30.11 24.84 -4.20
N TYR A 110 -29.23 24.64 -5.18
CA TYR A 110 -27.91 24.03 -4.96
C TYR A 110 -26.96 24.96 -4.23
N TRP A 111 -27.01 26.27 -4.54
CA TRP A 111 -26.24 27.27 -3.81
C TRP A 111 -26.70 27.38 -2.35
N GLN A 112 -28.02 27.42 -2.10
CA GLN A 112 -28.58 27.42 -0.74
C GLN A 112 -28.15 26.18 0.06
N ARG A 113 -28.24 24.99 -0.55
CA ARG A 113 -27.77 23.74 0.06
C ARG A 113 -26.25 23.73 0.27
N GLY A 114 -25.47 24.40 -0.60
CA GLY A 114 -24.03 24.58 -0.42
C GLY A 114 -23.67 25.39 0.82
N LEU A 115 -24.40 26.48 1.09
CA LEU A 115 -24.25 27.23 2.34
C LEU A 115 -24.57 26.37 3.56
N GLN A 116 -25.66 25.62 3.53
CA GLN A 116 -26.06 24.71 4.60
C GLN A 116 -25.01 23.63 4.87
N ARG A 117 -24.46 23.01 3.81
CA ARG A 117 -23.37 22.02 3.94
C ARG A 117 -22.10 22.65 4.50
N ALA A 118 -21.75 23.87 4.10
CA ALA A 118 -20.60 24.59 4.65
C ALA A 118 -20.79 24.93 6.14
N SER A 119 -22.01 25.31 6.55
CA SER A 119 -22.35 25.51 7.95
C SER A 119 -22.26 24.23 8.78
N LEU A 120 -22.72 23.09 8.25
CA LEU A 120 -22.53 21.78 8.90
C LEU A 120 -21.05 21.41 9.04
N LYS A 121 -20.21 21.70 8.03
CA LYS A 121 -18.75 21.54 8.15
C LYS A 121 -18.18 22.40 9.29
N GLN A 122 -18.60 23.66 9.40
CA GLN A 122 -18.21 24.52 10.51
C GLN A 122 -18.65 23.93 11.87
N HIS A 123 -19.89 23.45 11.97
CA HIS A 123 -20.38 22.82 13.19
C HIS A 123 -19.59 21.55 13.55
N GLY A 124 -19.17 20.75 12.58
CA GLY A 124 -18.29 19.61 12.80
C GLY A 124 -16.91 20.02 13.34
N GLN A 125 -16.33 21.10 12.81
CA GLN A 125 -15.05 21.64 13.30
C GLN A 125 -15.17 22.18 14.73
N LEU A 126 -16.24 22.92 15.03
CA LEU A 126 -16.50 23.45 16.37
C LEU A 126 -16.74 22.34 17.39
N LEU A 127 -17.48 21.29 17.03
CA LEU A 127 -17.65 20.10 17.87
C LEU A 127 -16.30 19.44 18.17
N ALA A 128 -15.45 19.24 17.16
CA ALA A 128 -14.13 18.65 17.35
C ALA A 128 -13.25 19.48 18.29
N ALA A 129 -13.30 20.81 18.19
CA ALA A 129 -12.60 21.71 19.08
C ALA A 129 -13.14 21.63 20.53
N GLN A 130 -14.47 21.65 20.70
CA GLN A 130 -15.13 21.52 22.00
C GLN A 130 -14.77 20.19 22.67
N LEU A 131 -14.82 19.10 21.90
CA LEU A 131 -14.50 17.75 22.38
C LEU A 131 -13.06 17.68 22.94
N HIS A 132 -12.09 18.25 22.23
CA HIS A 132 -10.70 18.32 22.70
C HIS A 132 -10.52 19.25 23.90
N GLN A 133 -11.20 20.41 23.90
CA GLN A 133 -11.14 21.34 25.02
C GLN A 133 -11.70 20.73 26.30
N ASP A 134 -12.87 20.09 26.24
CA ASP A 134 -13.51 19.45 27.38
C ASP A 134 -12.72 18.25 27.87
N PHE A 135 -12.08 17.52 26.95
CA PHE A 135 -11.22 16.39 27.28
C PHE A 135 -10.02 16.84 28.12
N LEU A 136 -9.36 17.94 27.74
CA LEU A 136 -8.23 18.52 28.48
C LEU A 136 -8.65 19.24 29.77
N GLY A 137 -9.92 19.65 29.86
CA GLY A 137 -10.50 20.29 31.04
C GLY A 137 -10.83 19.32 32.18
N GLU A 138 -11.56 19.84 33.17
CA GLU A 138 -12.02 19.08 34.33
C GLU A 138 -13.07 18.01 33.95
N ALA A 139 -13.94 18.35 32.99
CA ALA A 139 -14.99 17.44 32.50
C ALA A 139 -14.44 16.12 31.93
N GLY A 140 -13.25 16.16 31.32
CA GLY A 140 -12.55 15.00 30.78
C GLY A 140 -11.55 14.33 31.72
N ALA A 141 -11.42 14.76 32.99
CA ALA A 141 -10.40 14.22 33.89
C ALA A 141 -10.53 12.70 34.12
N GLU A 142 -11.76 12.20 34.31
CA GLU A 142 -12.03 10.77 34.46
C GLU A 142 -11.71 10.00 33.17
N ALA A 143 -12.11 10.54 32.01
CA ALA A 143 -11.81 9.94 30.72
C ALA A 143 -10.31 9.91 30.43
N ARG A 144 -9.55 10.94 30.84
CA ARG A 144 -8.09 11.00 30.69
C ARG A 144 -7.34 10.00 31.56
N ALA A 145 -7.86 9.69 32.75
CA ALA A 145 -7.22 8.77 33.69
C ALA A 145 -7.61 7.29 33.45
N SER A 146 -8.68 7.04 32.68
CA SER A 146 -9.19 5.69 32.47
C SER A 146 -8.46 4.95 31.34
N ASN A 147 -8.17 3.66 31.55
CA ASN A 147 -7.71 2.78 30.48
C ASN A 147 -8.88 2.08 29.76
N ASP A 148 -10.13 2.26 30.21
CA ASP A 148 -11.29 1.65 29.57
C ASP A 148 -11.79 2.55 28.42
N PRO A 149 -11.75 2.07 27.15
CA PRO A 149 -12.23 2.83 26.00
C PRO A 149 -13.71 3.21 26.11
N ARG A 150 -14.51 2.49 26.90
CA ARG A 150 -15.93 2.81 27.11
C ARG A 150 -16.12 4.10 27.88
N VAL A 151 -15.22 4.42 28.82
CA VAL A 151 -15.28 5.67 29.58
C VAL A 151 -15.04 6.86 28.64
N VAL A 152 -14.02 6.76 27.78
CA VAL A 152 -13.72 7.79 26.78
C VAL A 152 -14.85 7.94 25.76
N GLN A 153 -15.42 6.83 25.30
CA GLN A 153 -16.58 6.87 24.39
C GLN A 153 -17.79 7.53 25.05
N SER A 154 -18.09 7.18 26.31
CA SER A 154 -19.22 7.76 27.05
C SER A 154 -19.04 9.27 27.27
N PHE A 155 -17.80 9.72 27.51
CA PHE A 155 -17.46 11.13 27.58
C PHE A 155 -17.70 11.81 26.23
N ALA A 156 -17.20 11.21 25.13
CA ALA A 156 -17.39 11.77 23.80
C ALA A 156 -18.88 11.88 23.43
N ASP A 157 -19.64 10.82 23.68
CA ASP A 157 -21.08 10.78 23.41
C ASP A 157 -21.82 11.86 24.20
N LYS A 158 -21.43 12.10 25.46
CA LYS A 158 -22.01 13.17 26.29
C LYS A 158 -21.74 14.55 25.71
N VAL A 159 -20.50 14.84 25.31
CA VAL A 159 -20.14 16.13 24.69
C VAL A 159 -20.84 16.31 23.34
N ILE A 160 -20.89 15.26 22.51
CA ILE A 160 -21.60 15.27 21.22
C ILE A 160 -23.09 15.53 21.43
N GLN A 161 -23.72 14.88 22.42
CA GLN A 161 -25.13 15.09 22.75
C GLN A 161 -25.38 16.52 23.23
N GLN A 162 -24.58 17.02 24.16
CA GLN A 162 -24.68 18.40 24.66
C GLN A 162 -24.51 19.42 23.53
N TYR A 163 -23.45 19.28 22.73
CA TYR A 163 -23.21 20.16 21.59
C TYR A 163 -24.37 20.13 20.59
N SER A 164 -24.88 18.94 20.27
CA SER A 164 -26.03 18.78 19.36
C SER A 164 -27.31 19.38 19.95
N GLN A 165 -27.50 19.34 21.26
CA GLN A 165 -28.65 19.95 21.94
C GLN A 165 -28.53 21.48 22.07
N GLU A 166 -27.32 22.02 22.13
CA GLU A 166 -27.11 23.46 22.28
C GLU A 166 -27.04 24.18 20.93
N ASN A 167 -26.34 23.58 19.96
CA ASN A 167 -26.00 24.21 18.69
C ASN A 167 -26.79 23.67 17.48
N LEU A 168 -27.50 22.55 17.62
CA LEU A 168 -28.34 21.93 16.60
C LEU A 168 -29.73 21.56 17.16
N ARG A 169 -30.38 22.53 17.81
CA ARG A 169 -31.68 22.37 18.48
C ARG A 169 -32.77 21.91 17.51
N ALA A 170 -33.89 21.41 18.07
CA ALA A 170 -35.02 20.86 17.32
C ALA A 170 -35.62 21.80 16.23
N GLY A 171 -35.44 23.12 16.35
CA GLY A 171 -35.76 24.09 15.29
C GLY A 171 -34.73 24.13 14.15
N ASP A 172 -33.44 24.12 14.49
CA ASP A 172 -32.34 24.20 13.52
C ASP A 172 -32.10 22.89 12.74
N ARG A 173 -32.49 21.74 13.30
CA ARG A 173 -32.48 20.47 12.55
C ARG A 173 -33.39 20.49 11.33
N SER A 174 -34.43 21.33 11.34
CA SER A 174 -35.29 21.52 10.18
C SER A 174 -34.62 22.37 9.08
N LEU A 175 -33.56 23.12 9.41
CA LEU A 175 -32.77 23.91 8.47
C LEU A 175 -31.83 23.04 7.63
N TYR A 176 -31.51 21.84 8.10
CA TYR A 176 -30.62 20.90 7.44
C TYR A 176 -31.38 19.67 6.95
N SER A 177 -31.09 19.23 5.72
CA SER A 177 -31.67 17.97 5.26
C SER A 177 -31.08 16.80 6.04
N ALA A 178 -31.89 15.75 6.29
CA ALA A 178 -31.42 14.53 6.94
C ALA A 178 -30.22 13.90 6.20
N LEU A 179 -30.21 14.02 4.86
CA LEU A 179 -29.12 13.55 4.02
C LEU A 179 -27.83 14.37 4.25
N ASP A 180 -27.90 15.69 4.38
CA ASP A 180 -26.71 16.51 4.63
C ASP A 180 -26.14 16.30 6.03
N LEU A 181 -27.01 16.08 7.03
CA LEU A 181 -26.56 15.66 8.36
C LEU A 181 -25.81 14.32 8.29
N GLN A 182 -26.32 13.35 7.52
CA GLN A 182 -25.69 12.04 7.33
C GLN A 182 -24.40 12.10 6.51
N GLU A 183 -24.31 12.93 5.48
CA GLU A 183 -23.14 12.99 4.60
C GLU A 183 -22.03 13.90 5.10
N ILE A 184 -22.35 14.91 5.91
CA ILE A 184 -21.39 15.95 6.33
C ILE A 184 -21.13 15.92 7.82
N PHE A 185 -22.19 16.03 8.65
CA PHE A 185 -22.02 16.21 10.08
C PHE A 185 -21.69 14.91 10.81
N HIS A 186 -22.39 13.81 10.52
CA HIS A 186 -22.12 12.50 11.12
C HIS A 186 -20.68 11.99 10.88
N PRO A 187 -20.11 12.08 9.66
CA PRO A 187 -18.70 11.75 9.43
C PRO A 187 -17.75 12.64 10.22
N ALA A 188 -18.07 13.93 10.40
CA ALA A 188 -17.27 14.83 11.22
C ALA A 188 -17.30 14.44 12.71
N ILE A 189 -18.47 14.02 13.24
CA ILE A 189 -18.58 13.45 14.60
C ILE A 189 -17.67 12.22 14.73
N GLU A 190 -17.77 11.29 13.79
CA GLU A 190 -16.98 10.04 13.83
C GLU A 190 -15.48 10.34 13.77
N GLN A 191 -15.07 11.27 12.91
CA GLN A 191 -13.68 11.71 12.81
C GLN A 191 -13.21 12.39 14.10
N ALA A 192 -14.03 13.24 14.73
CA ALA A 192 -13.71 13.88 16.00
C ALA A 192 -13.56 12.85 17.13
N SER A 193 -14.47 11.89 17.24
CA SER A 193 -14.41 10.80 18.22
C SER A 193 -13.16 9.92 18.03
N LYS A 194 -12.83 9.57 16.77
CA LYS A 194 -11.59 8.83 16.46
C LYS A 194 -10.33 9.63 16.81
N SER A 195 -10.32 10.93 16.50
CA SER A 195 -9.22 11.82 16.86
C SER A 195 -9.04 11.87 18.38
N LEU A 196 -10.12 12.00 19.14
CA LEU A 196 -10.08 11.98 20.60
C LEU A 196 -9.49 10.67 21.14
N LEU A 197 -9.96 9.52 20.65
CA LEU A 197 -9.44 8.21 21.07
C LEU A 197 -7.93 8.06 20.78
N SER A 198 -7.47 8.56 19.63
CA SER A 198 -6.04 8.58 19.29
C SER A 198 -5.23 9.51 20.22
N THR A 199 -5.76 10.69 20.53
CA THR A 199 -5.15 11.62 21.49
C THR A 199 -5.10 11.01 22.89
N HIS A 200 -6.18 10.38 23.35
CA HIS A 200 -6.23 9.68 24.62
C HIS A 200 -5.21 8.54 24.69
N ALA A 201 -5.12 7.70 23.67
CA ALA A 201 -4.14 6.62 23.63
C ALA A 201 -2.70 7.15 23.74
N THR A 202 -2.37 8.20 23.00
CA THR A 202 -1.06 8.87 23.08
C THR A 202 -0.80 9.43 24.48
N TYR A 203 -1.78 10.10 25.07
CA TYR A 203 -1.69 10.66 26.42
C TYR A 203 -1.45 9.56 27.48
N ARG A 204 -2.24 8.48 27.46
CA ARG A 204 -2.08 7.35 28.39
C ARG A 204 -0.73 6.66 28.23
N VAL A 205 -0.22 6.51 27.02
CA VAL A 205 1.12 5.95 26.79
C VAL A 205 2.19 6.83 27.44
N GLN A 206 2.10 8.15 27.29
CA GLN A 206 3.05 9.08 27.92
C GLN A 206 2.95 9.06 29.45
N GLU A 207 1.73 9.08 29.99
CA GLU A 207 1.50 9.06 31.44
C GLU A 207 1.98 7.74 32.07
N ASN A 208 1.62 6.60 31.47
CA ASN A 208 2.10 5.29 31.93
C ASN A 208 3.63 5.22 31.86
N GLN A 209 4.25 5.72 30.77
CA GLN A 209 5.71 5.79 30.66
C GLN A 209 6.33 6.61 31.79
N GLN A 210 5.75 7.77 32.13
CA GLN A 210 6.24 8.59 33.24
C GLN A 210 6.12 7.87 34.58
N GLN A 211 4.97 7.25 34.85
CA GLN A 211 4.76 6.47 36.08
C GLN A 211 5.76 5.32 36.22
N TYR A 212 6.06 4.62 35.12
CA TYR A 212 7.09 3.58 35.11
C TYR A 212 8.49 4.13 35.35
N VAL A 213 8.82 5.29 34.78
CA VAL A 213 10.09 5.99 35.02
C VAL A 213 10.25 6.35 36.49
N ASP A 214 9.21 6.94 37.09
CA ASP A 214 9.23 7.38 38.48
C ASP A 214 9.35 6.16 39.44
N LEU A 215 8.61 5.09 39.17
CA LEU A 215 8.68 3.85 39.94
C LEU A 215 10.05 3.17 39.82
N ALA A 216 10.62 3.10 38.61
CA ALA A 216 11.96 2.57 38.41
C ALA A 216 13.01 3.40 39.16
N GLY A 217 12.96 4.74 39.02
CA GLY A 217 13.87 5.64 39.74
C GLY A 217 13.84 5.39 41.25
N ALA A 218 12.65 5.35 41.85
CA ALA A 218 12.50 5.07 43.28
C ALA A 218 13.01 3.67 43.68
N THR A 219 12.78 2.67 42.83
CA THR A 219 13.27 1.29 43.07
C THR A 219 14.80 1.24 43.02
N ILE A 220 15.43 1.90 42.05
CA ILE A 220 16.89 2.00 41.93
C ILE A 220 17.47 2.70 43.16
N GLU A 221 16.88 3.83 43.59
CA GLU A 221 17.34 4.52 44.79
C GLU A 221 17.30 3.61 46.03
N THR A 222 16.22 2.84 46.19
CA THR A 222 16.06 1.88 47.29
C THR A 222 17.12 0.76 47.22
N LEU A 223 17.38 0.22 46.03
CA LEU A 223 18.40 -0.81 45.83
C LEU A 223 19.81 -0.30 46.11
N LEU A 224 20.12 0.93 45.72
CA LEU A 224 21.39 1.58 46.02
C LEU A 224 21.56 1.75 47.54
N GLU A 225 20.53 2.22 48.24
CA GLU A 225 20.57 2.36 49.71
C GLU A 225 20.73 1.00 50.40
N GLN A 226 19.98 -0.01 49.97
CA GLN A 226 20.03 -1.35 50.57
C GLN A 226 21.41 -2.00 50.43
N HIS A 227 22.04 -1.89 49.26
CA HIS A 227 23.30 -2.59 48.97
C HIS A 227 24.55 -1.80 49.34
N LEU A 228 24.45 -0.48 49.47
CA LEU A 228 25.61 0.40 49.68
C LEU A 228 25.57 1.11 51.04
N GLY A 229 24.42 1.15 51.71
CA GLY A 229 24.27 1.78 53.02
C GLY A 229 25.16 1.16 54.10
N GLU A 230 25.52 -0.13 53.97
CA GLU A 230 26.38 -0.85 54.93
C GLU A 230 27.86 -0.86 54.54
N LEU A 231 28.21 -0.47 53.31
CA LEU A 231 29.60 -0.47 52.82
C LEU A 231 30.49 0.57 53.49
N GLN A 232 29.91 1.55 54.20
CA GLN A 232 30.68 2.55 54.94
C GLN A 232 31.47 1.96 56.13
N ALA A 233 31.23 0.70 56.50
CA ALA A 233 31.86 0.03 57.65
C ALA A 233 32.93 -1.02 57.29
N THR A 234 33.16 -1.32 56.00
CA THR A 234 34.13 -2.34 55.56
C THR A 234 35.21 -1.75 54.64
N ASP A 235 36.47 -2.01 54.99
CA ASP A 235 37.65 -1.68 54.20
C ASP A 235 38.06 -2.81 53.24
N ASP A 236 37.27 -3.90 53.16
CA ASP A 236 37.56 -5.02 52.25
C ASP A 236 37.07 -4.72 50.82
N ASP A 237 38.02 -4.62 49.90
CA ASP A 237 37.78 -4.40 48.46
C ASP A 237 36.95 -5.52 47.82
N GLU A 238 37.06 -6.76 48.31
CA GLU A 238 36.31 -7.90 47.75
C GLU A 238 34.82 -7.82 48.12
N GLU A 239 34.51 -7.48 49.37
CA GLU A 239 33.14 -7.24 49.84
C GLU A 239 32.52 -6.04 49.10
N ARG A 240 33.29 -4.97 48.89
CA ARG A 240 32.84 -3.77 48.15
C ARG A 240 32.51 -4.10 46.69
N SER A 241 33.41 -4.80 46.00
CA SER A 241 33.19 -5.26 44.63
C SER A 241 32.01 -6.23 44.50
N LYS A 242 31.79 -7.08 45.49
CA LYS A 242 30.61 -7.96 45.55
C LYS A 242 29.32 -7.16 45.70
N ALA A 243 29.27 -6.20 46.62
CA ALA A 243 28.11 -5.35 46.83
C ALA A 243 27.77 -4.51 45.57
N TYR A 244 28.77 -3.94 44.89
CA TYR A 244 28.55 -3.24 43.63
C TYR A 244 28.01 -4.16 42.52
N ARG A 245 28.52 -5.39 42.42
CA ARG A 245 27.99 -6.38 41.46
C ARG A 245 26.55 -6.78 41.76
N GLU A 246 26.21 -7.00 43.02
CA GLU A 246 24.85 -7.33 43.43
C GLU A 246 23.87 -6.17 43.19
N ALA A 247 24.27 -4.95 43.56
CA ALA A 247 23.50 -3.74 43.25
C ALA A 247 23.32 -3.58 41.74
N GLY A 248 24.40 -3.70 40.96
CA GLY A 248 24.38 -3.57 39.52
C GLY A 248 23.48 -4.60 38.83
N ALA A 249 23.50 -5.86 39.30
CA ALA A 249 22.63 -6.91 38.80
C ALA A 249 21.15 -6.63 39.11
N LYS A 250 20.81 -6.26 40.35
CA LYS A 250 19.40 -5.98 40.71
C LYS A 250 18.87 -4.72 40.04
N ILE A 251 19.69 -3.68 39.88
CA ILE A 251 19.32 -2.48 39.12
C ILE A 251 19.05 -2.84 37.66
N ASN A 252 19.88 -3.71 37.07
CA ASN A 252 19.64 -4.19 35.72
C ASN A 252 18.33 -4.99 35.61
N ASP A 253 18.00 -5.80 36.61
CA ASP A 253 16.75 -6.57 36.64
C ASP A 253 15.50 -5.69 36.62
N VAL A 254 15.53 -4.48 37.21
CA VAL A 254 14.40 -3.52 37.13
C VAL A 254 13.97 -3.27 35.66
N PHE A 255 14.93 -3.29 34.74
CA PHE A 255 14.66 -3.04 33.32
C PHE A 255 14.62 -4.30 32.47
N TYR A 256 15.52 -5.26 32.72
CA TYR A 256 15.79 -6.37 31.82
C TYR A 256 15.37 -7.74 32.37
N ASN A 257 14.76 -7.81 33.55
CA ASN A 257 14.19 -9.06 34.06
C ASN A 257 13.17 -9.63 33.06
N PHE A 258 13.30 -10.91 32.75
CA PHE A 258 12.50 -11.57 31.72
C PHE A 258 11.00 -11.59 32.05
N ASP A 259 10.62 -11.59 33.32
CA ASP A 259 9.23 -11.68 33.74
C ASP A 259 8.61 -10.30 33.98
N THR A 260 9.36 -9.37 34.57
CA THR A 260 8.85 -8.12 35.14
C THR A 260 9.55 -6.84 34.64
N GLY A 261 10.62 -6.97 33.86
CA GLY A 261 11.44 -5.83 33.44
C GLY A 261 10.70 -4.84 32.55
N LEU A 262 10.95 -3.54 32.76
CA LEU A 262 10.32 -2.46 32.00
C LEU A 262 10.53 -2.56 30.48
N VAL A 263 11.67 -3.10 30.03
CA VAL A 263 11.97 -3.24 28.60
C VAL A 263 11.00 -4.21 27.92
N LYS A 264 10.61 -5.30 28.59
CA LYS A 264 9.60 -6.24 28.07
C LYS A 264 8.23 -5.57 27.91
N ASN A 265 7.92 -4.60 28.77
CA ASN A 265 6.68 -3.84 28.73
C ASN A 265 6.73 -2.67 27.72
N GLY A 266 7.68 -2.67 26.79
CA GLY A 266 7.77 -1.69 25.70
C GLY A 266 8.61 -0.45 26.03
N PHE A 267 9.33 -0.43 27.15
CA PHE A 267 10.27 0.65 27.45
C PHE A 267 11.55 0.53 26.61
N ALA A 268 12.00 1.64 26.03
CA ALA A 268 13.20 1.61 25.18
C ALA A 268 14.46 1.31 26.02
N PRO A 269 15.30 0.31 25.65
CA PRO A 269 16.53 -0.03 26.38
C PRO A 269 17.48 1.15 26.59
N SER A 270 17.61 2.03 25.58
CA SER A 270 18.45 3.23 25.67
C SER A 270 17.98 4.22 26.73
N LYS A 271 16.66 4.44 26.83
CA LYS A 271 16.06 5.26 27.90
C LYS A 271 16.25 4.61 29.27
N GLY A 272 16.18 3.28 29.36
CA GLY A 272 16.43 2.54 30.60
C GLY A 272 17.84 2.80 31.11
N ASN A 273 18.84 2.67 30.24
CA ASN A 273 20.24 2.95 30.60
C ASN A 273 20.45 4.41 31.00
N GLN A 274 19.81 5.37 30.32
CA GLN A 274 19.86 6.79 30.72
C GLN A 274 19.26 7.02 32.11
N LEU A 275 18.10 6.44 32.39
CA LEU A 275 17.44 6.55 33.69
C LEU A 275 18.30 5.95 34.81
N ILE A 276 18.95 4.81 34.58
CA ILE A 276 19.90 4.21 35.54
C ILE A 276 21.03 5.20 35.84
N VAL A 277 21.67 5.75 34.80
CA VAL A 277 22.78 6.72 34.95
C VAL A 277 22.31 7.95 35.71
N ASP A 278 21.19 8.54 35.31
CA ASP A 278 20.67 9.76 35.90
C ASP A 278 20.27 9.56 37.36
N THR A 279 19.65 8.42 37.69
CA THR A 279 19.24 8.10 39.07
C THR A 279 20.46 7.87 39.97
N ILE A 280 21.43 7.08 39.53
CA ILE A 280 22.67 6.80 40.29
C ILE A 280 23.46 8.10 40.51
N THR A 281 23.63 8.90 39.46
CA THR A 281 24.40 10.15 39.55
C THR A 281 23.67 11.20 40.39
N ALA A 282 22.34 11.32 40.27
CA ALA A 282 21.53 12.17 41.14
C ALA A 282 21.65 11.76 42.61
N LYS A 283 21.61 10.45 42.89
CA LYS A 283 21.80 9.92 44.23
C LYS A 283 23.18 10.28 44.79
N ALA A 284 24.24 10.04 44.02
CA ALA A 284 25.61 10.38 44.39
C ALA A 284 25.79 11.88 44.69
N MET A 285 25.21 12.75 43.84
CA MET A 285 25.25 14.21 44.05
C MET A 285 24.46 14.64 45.29
N LYS A 286 23.32 14.00 45.56
CA LYS A 286 22.46 14.30 46.72
C LYS A 286 23.10 13.89 48.03
N THR A 287 23.80 12.75 48.07
CA THR A 287 24.46 12.24 49.28
C THR A 287 25.88 12.77 49.46
N GLY A 288 26.53 13.22 48.37
CA GLY A 288 27.94 13.59 48.38
C GLY A 288 28.89 12.38 48.41
N ASP A 289 28.38 11.17 48.17
CA ASP A 289 29.13 9.92 48.24
C ASP A 289 29.46 9.42 46.83
N ARG A 290 30.76 9.30 46.54
CA ARG A 290 31.26 8.88 45.22
C ARG A 290 31.10 7.38 44.98
N SER A 291 30.95 6.57 46.02
CA SER A 291 30.83 5.10 45.90
C SER A 291 29.61 4.69 45.06
N PHE A 292 28.54 5.47 45.09
CA PHE A 292 27.37 5.25 44.23
C PHE A 292 27.73 5.29 42.74
N LEU A 293 28.71 6.11 42.33
CA LEU A 293 29.13 6.21 40.92
C LEU A 293 29.85 4.95 40.44
N ASP A 294 30.49 4.20 41.33
CA ASP A 294 31.21 2.97 40.98
C ASP A 294 30.27 1.85 40.57
N VAL A 295 29.02 1.87 41.05
CA VAL A 295 27.96 0.94 40.65
C VAL A 295 27.74 0.97 39.14
N LEU A 296 27.94 2.12 38.48
CA LEU A 296 27.77 2.25 37.03
C LEU A 296 28.65 1.26 36.26
N ASP A 297 29.85 0.96 36.78
CA ASP A 297 30.79 0.03 36.14
C ASP A 297 30.34 -1.43 36.27
N HIS A 298 29.40 -1.71 37.18
CA HIS A 298 28.90 -3.05 37.48
C HIS A 298 27.47 -3.30 36.98
N VAL A 299 26.79 -2.30 36.41
CA VAL A 299 25.50 -2.50 35.74
C VAL A 299 25.75 -2.94 34.28
N PRO A 300 25.36 -4.16 33.87
CA PRO A 300 25.44 -4.55 32.47
C PRO A 300 24.41 -3.77 31.65
N ALA A 301 24.80 -3.24 30.50
CA ALA A 301 23.90 -2.74 29.49
C ALA A 301 23.36 -3.92 28.66
N GLY A 302 22.25 -3.73 27.94
CA GLY A 302 21.63 -4.78 27.12
C GLY A 302 22.54 -5.41 26.03
N ASN A 303 23.72 -4.85 25.75
CA ASN A 303 24.73 -5.42 24.86
C ASN A 303 25.86 -6.19 25.59
N GLY A 304 25.74 -6.37 26.91
CA GLY A 304 26.73 -7.02 27.78
C GLY A 304 27.89 -6.12 28.21
N ALA A 305 28.06 -4.93 27.63
CA ALA A 305 29.04 -3.95 28.12
C ALA A 305 28.49 -3.21 29.34
N SER A 306 29.34 -2.73 30.23
CA SER A 306 28.88 -1.97 31.40
C SER A 306 28.28 -0.60 31.01
N VAL A 307 27.18 -0.20 31.67
CA VAL A 307 26.53 1.12 31.49
C VAL A 307 27.52 2.26 31.76
N GLY A 308 28.43 2.10 32.71
CA GLY A 308 29.48 3.07 33.05
C GLY A 308 30.45 3.38 31.91
N LYS A 309 30.60 2.47 30.94
CA LYS A 309 31.45 2.66 29.76
C LYS A 309 30.79 3.47 28.64
N THR A 310 29.52 3.82 28.78
CA THR A 310 28.84 4.65 27.78
C THR A 310 29.31 6.10 27.87
N GLN A 311 29.40 6.79 26.72
CA GLN A 311 29.80 8.21 26.69
C GLN A 311 28.90 9.09 27.57
N TYR A 312 27.60 8.77 27.61
CA TYR A 312 26.63 9.47 28.46
C TYR A 312 26.94 9.29 29.95
N ALA A 313 27.19 8.05 30.40
CA ALA A 313 27.55 7.76 31.78
C ALA A 313 28.86 8.44 32.19
N GLN A 314 29.87 8.43 31.32
CA GLN A 314 31.16 9.09 31.59
C GLN A 314 31.00 10.60 31.77
N ALA A 315 30.21 11.26 30.91
CA ALA A 315 29.95 12.69 31.03
C ALA A 315 29.19 13.03 32.32
N LYS A 316 28.14 12.25 32.66
CA LYS A 316 27.36 12.44 33.89
C LYS A 316 28.16 12.13 35.15
N ARG A 317 29.02 11.12 35.11
CA ARG A 317 29.94 10.77 36.20
C ARG A 317 30.90 11.92 36.48
N LEU A 318 31.54 12.46 35.44
CA LEU A 318 32.42 13.63 35.58
C LEU A 318 31.68 14.83 36.20
N GLN A 319 30.48 15.14 35.70
CA GLN A 319 29.66 16.20 36.27
C GLN A 319 29.33 15.97 37.75
N ALA A 320 28.97 14.74 38.12
CA ALA A 320 28.67 14.38 39.50
C ALA A 320 29.91 14.46 40.40
N GLU A 321 31.07 13.98 39.93
CA GLU A 321 32.35 14.06 40.66
C GLU A 321 32.75 15.50 40.91
N GLU A 322 32.67 16.38 39.91
CA GLU A 322 32.94 17.81 40.07
C GLU A 322 32.03 18.44 41.12
N HIS A 323 30.72 18.15 41.06
CA HIS A 323 29.75 18.66 42.02
C HIS A 323 30.01 18.16 43.44
N ILE A 324 30.27 16.86 43.62
CA ILE A 324 30.61 16.27 44.93
C ILE A 324 31.89 16.90 45.49
N THR A 325 32.90 17.09 44.65
CA THR A 325 34.17 17.75 45.05
C THR A 325 33.92 19.18 45.52
N GLN A 326 33.07 19.93 44.81
CA GLN A 326 32.70 21.29 45.21
C GLN A 326 32.00 21.32 46.58
N ILE A 327 31.06 20.40 46.83
CA ILE A 327 30.39 20.28 48.12
C ILE A 327 31.40 19.94 49.24
N GLN A 328 32.27 18.96 49.03
CA GLN A 328 33.28 18.57 50.01
C GLN A 328 34.25 19.72 50.33
N MET A 329 34.71 20.45 49.30
CA MET A 329 35.54 21.65 49.49
C MET A 329 34.81 22.72 50.30
N GLN A 330 33.52 22.95 50.06
CA GLN A 330 32.74 23.93 50.84
C GLN A 330 32.59 23.50 52.30
N GLN A 331 32.29 22.22 52.55
CA GLN A 331 32.16 21.66 53.90
C GLN A 331 33.48 21.72 54.67
N GLU A 332 34.60 21.44 54.02
CA GLU A 332 35.92 21.54 54.65
C GLU A 332 36.37 22.97 54.89
N ARG A 333 36.12 23.89 53.94
CA ARG A 333 36.34 25.32 54.18
C ARG A 333 35.55 25.79 55.39
N HIS A 334 34.30 25.35 55.51
CA HIS A 334 33.47 25.65 56.68
C HIS A 334 34.05 25.02 57.95
N ARG A 335 34.48 23.75 57.93
CA ARG A 335 35.08 23.07 59.08
C ARG A 335 36.39 23.72 59.52
N TRP A 336 37.25 24.09 58.57
CA TRP A 336 38.53 24.75 58.86
C TRP A 336 38.34 26.19 59.31
N SER A 337 37.34 26.89 58.80
CA SER A 337 36.94 28.19 59.36
C SER A 337 36.51 28.09 60.83
N LEU A 338 36.06 26.91 61.28
CA LEU A 338 35.76 26.65 62.70
C LEU A 338 37.00 26.20 63.50
N GLU A 339 38.04 25.65 62.85
CA GLU A 339 39.25 25.09 63.49
C GLU A 339 40.48 26.03 63.50
N ASP A 340 40.42 27.21 62.88
CA ASP A 340 41.46 28.26 62.87
C ASP A 340 42.86 27.80 62.37
N ARG A 341 42.89 26.79 61.47
CA ARG A 341 44.15 26.27 60.89
C ARG A 341 44.62 27.08 59.68
N PRO A 342 45.94 27.29 59.49
CA PRO A 342 46.47 27.99 58.33
C PRO A 342 46.27 27.19 57.03
N HIS A 343 45.57 27.83 56.08
CA HIS A 343 44.98 27.26 54.86
C HIS A 343 46.00 26.65 53.86
N GLU A 344 47.29 26.98 53.94
CA GLU A 344 48.30 26.63 52.92
C GLU A 344 48.86 25.20 53.00
N VAL A 345 48.92 24.61 54.19
CA VAL A 345 49.59 23.30 54.36
C VAL A 345 48.66 22.15 53.95
N ALA A 346 47.36 22.28 54.24
CA ALA A 346 46.36 21.28 53.89
C ALA A 346 45.99 21.29 52.40
N SER A 347 46.05 22.46 51.73
CA SER A 347 45.77 22.53 50.30
C SER A 347 46.84 21.81 49.47
N LYS A 348 48.11 21.89 49.88
CA LYS A 348 49.22 21.24 49.15
C LYS A 348 49.16 19.72 49.17
N GLN A 349 48.96 19.11 50.34
CA GLN A 349 48.89 17.64 50.44
C GLN A 349 47.74 17.06 49.60
N ARG A 350 46.57 17.73 49.57
CA ARG A 350 45.47 17.30 48.72
C ARG A 350 45.72 17.54 47.24
N GLN A 351 46.36 18.65 46.88
CA GLN A 351 46.73 18.91 45.50
C GLN A 351 47.67 17.83 44.97
N GLU A 352 48.60 17.33 45.80
CA GLU A 352 49.48 16.21 45.48
C GLU A 352 48.72 14.87 45.35
N GLU A 353 47.76 14.58 46.23
CA GLU A 353 46.91 13.38 46.12
C GLU A 353 46.01 13.42 44.88
N ASP A 354 45.42 14.57 44.56
CA ASP A 354 44.60 14.77 43.37
C ASP A 354 45.44 14.65 42.09
N TRP A 355 46.67 15.18 42.08
CA TRP A 355 47.61 14.98 40.96
C TRP A 355 47.99 13.51 40.77
N LYS A 356 48.26 12.77 41.84
CA LYS A 356 48.53 11.32 41.72
C LYS A 356 47.34 10.56 41.15
N LYS A 357 46.13 10.86 41.61
CA LYS A 357 44.90 10.24 41.07
C LYS A 357 44.67 10.61 39.61
N GLN A 358 45.00 11.83 39.19
CA GLN A 358 44.95 12.26 37.80
C GLN A 358 45.99 11.54 36.93
N ASP A 359 47.22 11.34 37.40
CA ASP A 359 48.26 10.61 36.67
C ASP A 359 47.89 9.12 36.49
N GLU A 360 47.38 8.46 37.54
CA GLU A 360 46.89 7.08 37.44
C GLU A 360 45.69 6.94 36.49
N ARG A 361 44.83 7.95 36.44
CA ARG A 361 43.73 8.03 35.47
C ARG A 361 44.29 8.20 34.05
N TRP A 362 45.23 9.11 33.84
CA TRP A 362 45.85 9.34 32.54
C TRP A 362 46.55 8.09 32.01
N LEU A 363 47.23 7.33 32.86
CA LEU A 363 47.87 6.07 32.47
C LEU A 363 46.83 5.01 32.04
N ARG A 364 45.70 4.90 32.75
CA ARG A 364 44.59 4.00 32.37
C ARG A 364 43.93 4.43 31.06
N GLU A 365 43.69 5.72 30.88
CA GLU A 365 43.13 6.28 29.64
C GLU A 365 44.06 6.05 28.46
N ARG A 366 45.37 6.28 28.63
CA ARG A 366 46.39 6.02 27.62
C ARG A 366 46.47 4.55 27.22
N ALA A 367 46.46 3.63 28.18
CA ALA A 367 46.44 2.19 27.88
C ALA A 367 45.18 1.79 27.09
N SER A 368 44.03 2.42 27.39
CA SER A 368 42.80 2.22 26.63
C SER A 368 42.91 2.75 25.19
N TRP A 369 43.59 3.89 24.99
CA TRP A 369 43.82 4.45 23.66
C TRP A 369 44.78 3.59 22.84
N GLU A 370 45.86 3.10 23.43
CA GLU A 370 46.80 2.19 22.76
C GLU A 370 46.09 0.88 22.32
N LEU A 371 45.18 0.35 23.15
CA LEU A 371 44.36 -0.81 22.80
C LEU A 371 43.35 -0.50 21.67
N GLN A 372 42.76 0.69 21.68
CA GLN A 372 41.86 1.17 20.62
C GLN A 372 42.60 1.41 19.30
N ASP A 373 43.83 1.92 19.35
CA ASP A 373 44.66 2.16 18.18
C ASP A 373 45.13 0.86 17.55
N ALA A 374 45.54 -0.12 18.36
CA ALA A 374 45.84 -1.46 17.89
C ALA A 374 44.63 -2.12 17.21
N GLY A 375 43.44 -2.00 17.83
CA GLY A 375 42.18 -2.49 17.23
C GLY A 375 41.80 -1.78 15.94
N ARG A 376 42.04 -0.46 15.84
CA ARG A 376 41.84 0.32 14.60
C ARG A 376 42.77 -0.13 13.49
N ALA A 377 44.05 -0.34 13.78
CA ALA A 377 45.03 -0.82 12.81
C ALA A 377 44.69 -2.23 12.30
N GLU A 378 44.30 -3.14 13.19
CA GLU A 378 43.81 -4.48 12.81
C GLU A 378 42.59 -4.37 11.88
N HIS A 379 41.61 -3.52 12.23
CA HIS A 379 40.40 -3.34 11.43
C HIS A 379 40.70 -2.79 10.04
N GLU A 380 41.64 -1.83 9.94
CA GLU A 380 42.05 -1.24 8.67
C GLU A 380 42.80 -2.23 7.77
N ILE A 381 43.68 -3.06 8.34
CA ILE A 381 44.35 -4.17 7.63
C ILE A 381 43.32 -5.16 7.11
N LEU A 382 42.41 -5.63 7.98
CA LEU A 382 41.37 -6.59 7.58
C LEU A 382 40.53 -6.02 6.44
N ARG A 383 40.08 -4.77 6.56
CA ARG A 383 39.30 -4.07 5.53
C ARG A 383 40.02 -3.98 4.20
N SER A 384 41.31 -3.61 4.20
CA SER A 384 42.15 -3.57 2.99
C SER A 384 42.24 -4.95 2.31
N LEU A 385 42.42 -6.01 3.09
CA LEU A 385 42.49 -7.37 2.59
C LEU A 385 41.12 -7.87 2.07
N THR A 386 40.02 -7.55 2.76
CA THR A 386 38.67 -7.84 2.28
C THR A 386 38.40 -7.13 0.94
N ARG A 387 38.83 -5.87 0.77
CA ARG A 387 38.71 -5.14 -0.48
C ARG A 387 39.47 -5.81 -1.62
N ARG A 388 40.69 -6.30 -1.37
CA ARG A 388 41.44 -7.09 -2.34
C ARG A 388 40.72 -8.39 -2.71
N VAL A 389 40.12 -9.08 -1.73
CA VAL A 389 39.29 -10.27 -1.99
C VAL A 389 38.12 -9.92 -2.93
N TYR A 390 37.40 -8.83 -2.67
CA TYR A 390 36.31 -8.39 -3.57
C TYR A 390 36.79 -8.00 -4.94
N GLU A 391 37.92 -7.31 -5.05
CA GLU A 391 38.53 -6.99 -6.34
C GLU A 391 38.84 -8.25 -7.13
N GLY A 392 39.43 -9.26 -6.48
CA GLY A 392 39.70 -10.55 -7.09
C GLY A 392 38.42 -11.29 -7.50
N LEU A 393 37.36 -11.23 -6.68
CA LEU A 393 36.04 -11.75 -7.02
C LEU A 393 35.44 -11.02 -8.22
N ARG A 394 35.61 -9.70 -8.36
CA ARG A 394 35.03 -8.91 -9.47
C ARG A 394 35.62 -9.29 -10.83
N ARG A 395 36.89 -9.70 -10.84
CA ARG A 395 37.64 -10.14 -12.03
C ARG A 395 37.40 -11.62 -12.36
N SER A 396 36.13 -12.04 -12.31
CA SER A 396 35.64 -13.44 -12.25
C SER A 396 36.11 -14.40 -13.37
N ASP A 397 36.83 -13.87 -14.34
CA ASP A 397 37.19 -14.46 -15.62
C ASP A 397 38.72 -14.58 -15.83
N SER A 398 39.56 -14.26 -14.84
CA SER A 398 41.02 -14.22 -15.03
C SER A 398 41.82 -14.96 -13.95
N LYS A 399 42.93 -15.59 -14.36
CA LYS A 399 44.00 -16.05 -13.44
C LYS A 399 44.43 -14.96 -12.45
N ALA A 400 44.28 -13.68 -12.84
CA ALA A 400 44.57 -12.53 -12.00
C ALA A 400 43.61 -12.41 -10.80
N GLY A 401 42.32 -12.66 -10.95
CA GLY A 401 41.35 -12.59 -9.85
C GLY A 401 41.68 -13.59 -8.73
N VAL A 402 41.96 -14.84 -9.10
CA VAL A 402 42.40 -15.90 -8.15
C VAL A 402 43.72 -15.53 -7.49
N SER A 403 44.68 -14.96 -8.23
CA SER A 403 45.96 -14.52 -7.67
C SER A 403 45.78 -13.44 -6.60
N ILE A 404 44.93 -12.44 -6.85
CA ILE A 404 44.65 -11.36 -5.90
C ILE A 404 44.01 -11.91 -4.61
N ILE A 405 43.03 -12.82 -4.73
CA ILE A 405 42.39 -13.47 -3.57
C ILE A 405 43.44 -14.25 -2.75
N ASN A 406 44.26 -15.07 -3.41
CA ASN A 406 45.28 -15.88 -2.75
C ASN A 406 46.39 -15.03 -2.11
N GLU A 407 46.71 -13.87 -2.69
CA GLU A 407 47.64 -12.91 -2.07
C GLU A 407 47.02 -12.29 -0.82
N ALA A 408 45.77 -11.83 -0.89
CA ALA A 408 45.07 -11.25 0.25
C ALA A 408 44.93 -12.23 1.42
N ILE A 409 44.59 -13.49 1.15
CA ILE A 409 44.50 -14.54 2.19
C ILE A 409 45.88 -14.82 2.80
N ARG A 410 46.96 -14.92 2.01
CA ARG A 410 48.32 -15.11 2.53
C ARG A 410 48.80 -13.93 3.38
N SER A 411 48.48 -12.71 2.96
CA SER A 411 48.74 -11.51 3.78
C SER A 411 47.96 -11.57 5.09
N ALA A 412 46.69 -12.01 5.08
CA ALA A 412 45.91 -12.20 6.29
C ALA A 412 46.50 -13.27 7.20
N GLU A 413 46.95 -14.41 6.67
CA GLU A 413 47.59 -15.47 7.46
C GLU A 413 48.86 -14.98 8.18
N THR A 414 49.58 -14.04 7.56
CA THR A 414 50.82 -13.48 8.11
C THR A 414 50.53 -12.40 9.15
N MET A 415 49.57 -11.50 8.87
CA MET A 415 49.32 -10.32 9.71
C MET A 415 48.24 -10.55 10.76
N LEU A 416 47.20 -11.32 10.43
CA LEU A 416 45.96 -11.51 11.21
C LEU A 416 45.46 -12.98 11.07
N PRO A 417 46.19 -13.97 11.62
CA PRO A 417 45.93 -15.39 11.37
C PRO A 417 44.51 -15.82 11.73
N GLU A 418 43.94 -15.28 12.81
CA GLU A 418 42.56 -15.55 13.24
C GLU A 418 41.49 -15.02 12.26
N LYS A 419 41.82 -14.02 11.44
CA LYS A 419 40.88 -13.42 10.47
C LYS A 419 41.00 -14.00 9.06
N ALA A 420 42.08 -14.72 8.77
CA ALA A 420 42.27 -15.35 7.46
C ALA A 420 41.16 -16.36 7.11
N GLU A 421 40.65 -17.09 8.12
CA GLU A 421 39.52 -18.00 7.95
C GLU A 421 38.23 -17.27 7.55
N GLN A 422 38.00 -16.06 8.08
CA GLN A 422 36.86 -15.22 7.71
C GLN A 422 36.90 -14.82 6.24
N LEU A 423 38.09 -14.48 5.71
CA LEU A 423 38.26 -14.17 4.29
C LEU A 423 38.05 -15.40 3.40
N ARG A 424 38.43 -16.60 3.85
CA ARG A 424 38.17 -17.85 3.12
C ARG A 424 36.69 -18.18 3.08
N ASP A 425 35.99 -18.09 4.21
CA ASP A 425 34.54 -18.29 4.28
C ASP A 425 33.80 -17.30 3.38
N LEU A 426 34.22 -16.04 3.36
CA LEU A 426 33.70 -15.04 2.45
C LEU A 426 33.84 -15.45 0.97
N VAL A 427 35.03 -15.89 0.55
CA VAL A 427 35.27 -16.37 -0.83
C VAL A 427 34.40 -17.58 -1.14
N ASP A 428 34.28 -18.52 -0.21
CA ASP A 428 33.46 -19.73 -0.36
C ASP A 428 31.97 -19.39 -0.53
N GLN A 429 31.42 -18.49 0.29
CA GLN A 429 30.04 -18.00 0.13
C GLN A 429 29.82 -17.36 -1.25
N PHE A 430 30.72 -16.50 -1.70
CA PHE A 430 30.62 -15.85 -3.01
C PHE A 430 30.76 -16.80 -4.21
N THR A 431 31.45 -17.93 -4.03
CA THR A 431 31.66 -18.92 -5.09
C THR A 431 30.59 -20.01 -5.13
N LYS A 432 29.96 -20.34 -3.99
CA LYS A 432 28.84 -21.29 -3.89
C LYS A 432 27.54 -20.74 -4.48
N HIS A 433 27.24 -19.47 -4.28
CA HIS A 433 25.97 -18.85 -4.69
C HIS A 433 25.99 -18.31 -6.13
N LYS A 434 26.23 -19.19 -7.12
CA LYS A 434 26.28 -18.83 -8.56
C LYS A 434 24.91 -18.69 -9.25
N VAL A 435 23.81 -19.09 -8.60
CA VAL A 435 22.48 -19.14 -9.23
C VAL A 435 21.73 -17.84 -8.96
N ASP A 436 21.10 -17.28 -9.98
CA ASP A 436 20.19 -16.13 -9.84
C ASP A 436 18.98 -16.52 -8.98
N PHE A 437 18.87 -15.94 -7.79
CA PHE A 437 17.66 -15.97 -6.96
C PHE A 437 16.98 -14.59 -6.99
N PRO A 438 15.67 -14.51 -6.73
CA PRO A 438 14.98 -13.23 -6.59
C PRO A 438 15.58 -12.44 -5.43
N GLU A 439 15.68 -11.12 -5.58
CA GLU A 439 16.22 -10.24 -4.56
C GLU A 439 15.13 -9.78 -3.60
N ASP A 440 15.46 -9.70 -2.32
CA ASP A 440 14.66 -9.02 -1.32
C ASP A 440 15.05 -7.54 -1.33
N ASP A 441 14.36 -6.79 -2.20
CA ASP A 441 14.59 -5.37 -2.39
C ASP A 441 14.44 -4.57 -1.09
N LEU A 442 13.61 -5.03 -0.14
CA LEU A 442 13.42 -4.35 1.14
C LEU A 442 14.63 -4.54 2.05
N ALA A 443 15.16 -5.76 2.16
CA ALA A 443 16.36 -6.04 2.95
C ALA A 443 17.57 -5.24 2.43
N ILE A 444 17.74 -5.21 1.09
CA ILE A 444 18.79 -4.44 0.42
C ILE A 444 18.63 -2.95 0.69
N ALA A 445 17.42 -2.41 0.52
CA ALA A 445 17.16 -0.99 0.73
C ALA A 445 17.38 -0.55 2.18
N LYS A 446 16.93 -1.35 3.15
CA LYS A 446 17.17 -1.09 4.59
C LYS A 446 18.66 -1.07 4.91
N LEU A 447 19.43 -2.01 4.37
CA LEU A 447 20.87 -2.04 4.61
C LEU A 447 21.57 -0.85 3.96
N ARG A 448 21.20 -0.45 2.74
CA ARG A 448 21.72 0.80 2.13
C ARG A 448 21.41 2.02 2.96
N ALA A 449 20.16 2.18 3.41
CA ALA A 449 19.79 3.30 4.28
C ALA A 449 20.66 3.32 5.56
N LYS A 450 20.89 2.15 6.16
CA LYS A 450 21.76 2.02 7.34
C LYS A 450 23.21 2.41 7.02
N ILE A 451 23.76 1.98 5.88
CA ILE A 451 25.10 2.39 5.41
C ILE A 451 25.18 3.91 5.26
N SER A 452 24.17 4.54 4.65
CA SER A 452 24.14 5.98 4.41
C SER A 452 23.94 6.82 5.67
N ILE A 453 23.27 6.29 6.68
CA ILE A 453 23.04 7.00 7.95
C ILE A 453 24.22 6.78 8.91
N ASP A 454 24.50 5.53 9.25
CA ASP A 454 25.52 5.14 10.22
C ASP A 454 26.37 3.98 9.68
N PRO A 455 27.38 4.29 8.85
CA PRO A 455 28.19 3.28 8.17
C PRO A 455 29.06 2.49 9.16
N LEU A 456 29.42 3.10 10.30
CA LEU A 456 30.24 2.46 11.32
C LEU A 456 29.46 1.38 12.09
N SER A 457 28.12 1.48 12.13
CA SER A 457 27.26 0.45 12.71
C SER A 457 27.02 -0.76 11.81
N VAL A 458 27.36 -0.67 10.51
CA VAL A 458 27.15 -1.75 9.55
C VAL A 458 28.39 -2.62 9.50
N LYS A 459 28.24 -3.88 9.92
CA LYS A 459 29.35 -4.84 9.87
C LYS A 459 29.41 -5.48 8.49
N PRO A 460 30.61 -5.83 7.99
CA PRO A 460 30.73 -6.61 6.76
C PRO A 460 29.87 -7.88 6.76
N ALA A 461 29.71 -8.54 7.92
CA ALA A 461 28.87 -9.72 8.08
C ALA A 461 27.38 -9.46 7.81
N ASP A 462 26.88 -8.24 8.06
CA ASP A 462 25.49 -7.87 7.78
C ASP A 462 25.24 -7.89 6.26
N ILE A 463 26.22 -7.45 5.47
CA ILE A 463 26.16 -7.47 4.01
C ILE A 463 26.30 -8.91 3.49
N THR A 464 27.19 -9.72 4.07
CA THR A 464 27.35 -11.13 3.65
C THR A 464 26.13 -11.98 4.00
N ALA A 465 25.42 -11.66 5.08
CA ALA A 465 24.20 -12.35 5.48
C ALA A 465 23.12 -12.31 4.38
N LEU A 466 23.01 -11.19 3.63
CA LEU A 466 22.09 -11.11 2.49
C LEU A 466 22.40 -12.16 1.42
N LEU A 467 23.69 -12.43 1.16
CA LEU A 467 24.09 -13.47 0.21
C LEU A 467 23.77 -14.86 0.75
N LYS A 468 24.11 -15.11 2.02
CA LYS A 468 23.89 -16.39 2.70
C LYS A 468 22.41 -16.77 2.77
N ASN A 469 21.56 -15.80 3.05
CA ASN A 469 20.11 -15.97 3.15
C ASN A 469 19.40 -16.00 1.78
N ARG A 470 20.14 -15.79 0.68
CA ARG A 470 19.59 -15.65 -0.68
C ARG A 470 18.63 -14.46 -0.82
N GLU A 471 18.94 -13.37 -0.13
CA GLU A 471 18.20 -12.11 -0.15
C GLU A 471 18.80 -11.11 -1.14
N ALA A 472 20.08 -11.20 -1.49
CA ALA A 472 20.70 -10.32 -2.49
C ALA A 472 21.66 -11.07 -3.41
N LYS A 473 21.64 -10.74 -4.71
CA LYS A 473 22.57 -11.34 -5.68
C LYS A 473 23.99 -10.89 -5.39
N ARG A 474 24.94 -11.71 -5.85
CA ARG A 474 26.38 -11.43 -5.73
C ARG A 474 26.75 -10.00 -6.16
N LEU A 475 26.30 -9.55 -7.33
CA LEU A 475 26.64 -8.20 -7.84
C LEU A 475 26.11 -7.09 -6.93
N THR A 476 24.89 -7.27 -6.41
CA THR A 476 24.26 -6.32 -5.48
C THR A 476 25.02 -6.26 -4.16
N VAL A 477 25.41 -7.40 -3.61
CA VAL A 477 26.23 -7.49 -2.39
C VAL A 477 27.59 -6.80 -2.60
N MET A 478 28.22 -6.96 -3.76
CA MET A 478 29.46 -6.23 -4.08
C MET A 478 29.23 -4.72 -4.16
N GLY A 479 28.11 -4.28 -4.75
CA GLY A 479 27.72 -2.88 -4.73
C GLY A 479 27.53 -2.32 -3.32
N LEU A 480 26.93 -3.08 -2.41
CA LEU A 480 26.76 -2.69 -1.01
C LEU A 480 28.10 -2.55 -0.26
N TYR A 481 29.09 -3.40 -0.58
CA TYR A 481 30.44 -3.22 -0.05
C TYR A 481 31.12 -1.96 -0.59
N ASP A 482 31.00 -1.68 -1.89
CA ASP A 482 31.52 -0.44 -2.48
C ASP A 482 30.86 0.80 -1.84
N ASP A 483 29.54 0.74 -1.58
CA ASP A 483 28.76 1.78 -0.90
C ASP A 483 29.25 1.97 0.56
N LEU A 484 29.41 0.86 1.31
CA LEU A 484 29.93 0.88 2.67
C LEU A 484 31.34 1.45 2.72
N ASP A 485 32.21 1.03 1.81
CA ASP A 485 33.60 1.46 1.81
C ASP A 485 33.73 2.96 1.57
N ARG A 486 32.97 3.49 0.62
CA ARG A 486 32.88 4.93 0.35
C ARG A 486 32.33 5.69 1.56
N ALA A 487 31.30 5.16 2.21
CA ALA A 487 30.69 5.78 3.37
C ALA A 487 31.65 5.82 4.57
N VAL A 488 32.36 4.73 4.86
CA VAL A 488 33.31 4.65 5.99
C VAL A 488 34.55 5.50 5.75
N ALA A 489 35.05 5.62 4.51
CA ALA A 489 36.27 6.38 4.20
C ALA A 489 36.26 7.83 4.72
N HIS A 490 35.08 8.42 4.84
CA HIS A 490 34.91 9.79 5.35
C HIS A 490 34.12 9.84 6.66
N ALA A 491 33.60 8.72 7.18
CA ALA A 491 32.75 8.69 8.38
C ALA A 491 33.44 9.29 9.62
N ASP A 492 34.77 9.20 9.66
CA ASP A 492 35.58 9.71 10.77
C ASP A 492 35.89 11.21 10.70
N HIS A 493 35.49 11.89 9.62
CA HIS A 493 35.72 13.32 9.48
C HIS A 493 35.00 14.10 10.61
N PRO A 494 35.66 15.07 11.28
CA PRO A 494 35.05 15.81 12.40
C PRO A 494 33.69 16.45 12.07
N TYR A 495 33.48 16.83 10.80
CA TYR A 495 32.22 17.43 10.33
C TYR A 495 31.07 16.42 10.19
N LEU A 496 31.38 15.17 9.85
CA LEU A 496 30.36 14.13 9.67
C LEU A 496 29.96 13.48 10.99
N ARG A 497 30.81 13.59 12.03
CA ARG A 497 30.53 13.13 13.41
C ARG A 497 29.64 14.08 14.23
N GLN A 498 29.33 15.27 13.70
CA GLN A 498 28.52 16.25 14.40
C GLN A 498 27.09 15.71 14.63
N THR A 499 26.55 15.88 15.83
CA THR A 499 25.15 15.55 16.14
C THR A 499 24.19 16.25 15.17
N GLU A 500 24.45 17.53 14.86
CA GLU A 500 23.63 18.31 13.91
C GLU A 500 23.65 17.72 12.49
N PHE A 501 24.76 17.11 12.04
CA PHE A 501 24.82 16.47 10.73
C PHE A 501 23.99 15.18 10.71
N SER A 502 24.05 14.39 11.79
CA SER A 502 23.18 13.22 11.98
C SER A 502 21.70 13.61 12.02
N GLU A 503 21.35 14.71 12.70
CA GLU A 503 19.98 15.25 12.70
C GLU A 503 19.51 15.67 11.31
N MET A 504 20.39 16.30 10.51
CA MET A 504 20.09 16.62 9.10
C MET A 504 19.90 15.37 8.25
N LEU A 505 20.71 14.32 8.43
CA LEU A 505 20.51 13.03 7.76
C LEU A 505 19.16 12.42 8.13
N HIS A 506 18.77 12.45 9.41
CA HIS A 506 17.45 12.01 9.84
C HIS A 506 16.31 12.89 9.32
N GLN A 507 16.56 14.18 9.11
CA GLN A 507 15.60 15.08 8.46
C GLN A 507 15.44 14.73 6.98
N VAL A 508 16.53 14.45 6.25
CA VAL A 508 16.48 13.97 4.86
C VAL A 508 15.76 12.62 4.78
N GLN A 509 16.08 11.69 5.67
CA GLN A 509 15.41 10.40 5.79
C GLN A 509 13.89 10.57 5.97
N ARG A 510 13.46 11.38 6.95
CA ARG A 510 12.03 11.62 7.21
C ARG A 510 11.36 12.37 6.06
N GLY A 511 12.01 13.38 5.49
CA GLY A 511 11.46 14.16 4.38
C GLY A 511 11.37 13.39 3.07
N ALA A 512 12.23 12.38 2.89
CA ALA A 512 12.15 11.44 1.78
C ALA A 512 11.05 10.38 1.98
N MET A 513 10.46 10.22 3.16
CA MET A 513 9.26 9.39 3.35
C MET A 513 8.01 10.23 3.04
N GLN A 514 7.20 9.81 2.06
CA GLN A 514 5.97 10.50 1.69
C GLN A 514 4.76 10.00 2.49
N SER A 515 4.83 8.74 2.93
CA SER A 515 3.79 8.06 3.70
C SER A 515 4.41 7.19 4.81
N PRO A 516 3.69 6.89 5.90
CA PRO A 516 4.14 5.92 6.90
C PRO A 516 4.37 4.52 6.33
N GLU A 517 3.68 4.16 5.24
CA GLU A 517 3.82 2.87 4.56
C GLU A 517 5.17 2.73 3.86
N ASP A 518 5.82 3.84 3.52
CA ASP A 518 7.15 3.84 2.90
C ASP A 518 8.21 3.18 3.79
N GLU A 519 8.03 3.19 5.10
CA GLU A 519 8.92 2.53 6.05
C GLU A 519 8.97 1.01 5.84
N PHE A 520 7.87 0.43 5.35
CA PHE A 520 7.71 -1.00 5.14
C PHE A 520 7.83 -1.41 3.67
N SER A 521 7.88 -0.46 2.75
CA SER A 521 8.00 -0.73 1.32
C SER A 521 9.45 -0.67 0.83
N ALA A 522 9.83 -1.56 -0.08
CA ALA A 522 11.17 -1.57 -0.67
C ALA A 522 11.47 -0.27 -1.44
N GLN A 523 10.50 0.24 -2.18
CA GLN A 523 10.63 1.49 -2.93
C GLN A 523 10.82 2.70 -2.01
N GLY A 524 10.05 2.79 -0.92
CA GLY A 524 10.17 3.86 0.07
C GLY A 524 11.54 3.86 0.75
N GLN A 525 12.00 2.68 1.18
CA GLN A 525 13.33 2.52 1.76
C GLN A 525 14.46 2.81 0.76
N LEU A 526 14.30 2.43 -0.50
CA LEU A 526 15.30 2.70 -1.54
C LEU A 526 15.39 4.21 -1.81
N ARG A 527 14.26 4.91 -1.83
CA ARG A 527 14.19 6.37 -1.96
C ARG A 527 14.90 7.06 -0.80
N VAL A 528 14.62 6.62 0.43
CA VAL A 528 15.30 7.10 1.64
C VAL A 528 16.81 6.86 1.55
N ALA A 529 17.23 5.66 1.14
CA ALA A 529 18.64 5.33 0.97
C ALA A 529 19.33 6.22 -0.08
N ASN A 530 18.70 6.44 -1.24
CA ASN A 530 19.25 7.29 -2.29
C ASN A 530 19.34 8.76 -1.84
N ALA A 531 18.32 9.27 -1.16
CA ALA A 531 18.31 10.64 -0.65
C ALA A 531 19.41 10.85 0.40
N THR A 532 19.52 9.93 1.37
CA THR A 532 20.55 10.01 2.42
C THR A 532 21.97 9.81 1.87
N ALA A 533 22.15 8.91 0.90
CA ALA A 533 23.41 8.76 0.17
C ALA A 533 23.79 10.05 -0.59
N SER A 534 22.86 10.62 -1.36
CA SER A 534 23.10 11.87 -2.10
C SER A 534 23.45 13.04 -1.17
N PHE A 535 22.79 13.13 -0.02
CA PHE A 535 23.12 14.15 0.98
C PHE A 535 24.52 13.97 1.55
N ARG A 536 24.93 12.73 1.84
CA ARG A 536 26.29 12.44 2.30
C ARG A 536 27.33 12.69 1.22
N ASP A 537 27.08 12.34 -0.03
CA ASP A 537 27.99 12.60 -1.15
C ASP A 537 28.26 14.10 -1.31
N ARG A 538 27.23 14.95 -1.17
CA ARG A 538 27.39 16.42 -1.14
C ARG A 538 28.25 16.90 0.04
N ALA A 539 28.10 16.27 1.20
CA ALA A 539 28.93 16.59 2.36
C ALA A 539 30.40 16.21 2.13
N GLN A 540 30.67 15.06 1.51
CA GLN A 540 32.02 14.62 1.14
C GLN A 540 32.63 15.52 0.06
N ASP A 541 31.84 15.93 -0.94
CA ASP A 541 32.28 16.87 -1.97
C ASP A 541 32.65 18.23 -1.36
N TRP A 542 31.84 18.73 -0.42
CA TRP A 542 32.15 19.95 0.31
C TRP A 542 33.47 19.83 1.09
N ILE A 543 33.66 18.73 1.83
CA ILE A 543 34.90 18.48 2.60
C ILE A 543 36.12 18.47 1.67
N THR A 544 35.99 17.85 0.50
CA THR A 544 37.07 17.73 -0.49
C THR A 544 37.40 19.08 -1.13
N THR A 545 36.38 19.89 -1.43
CA THR A 545 36.53 21.21 -2.07
C THR A 545 36.87 22.33 -1.09
N HIS A 546 36.60 22.13 0.20
CA HIS A 546 36.83 23.11 1.28
C HIS A 546 37.65 22.51 2.43
N PRO A 547 38.90 22.06 2.18
CA PRO A 547 39.72 21.41 3.21
C PRO A 547 40.05 22.33 4.40
N GLN A 548 39.98 23.66 4.20
CA GLN A 548 40.17 24.69 5.25
C GLN A 548 38.85 25.32 5.72
N GLY A 549 37.72 24.85 5.23
CA GLY A 549 36.41 25.37 5.61
C GLY A 549 36.15 25.09 7.09
N ASN A 550 35.59 26.05 7.81
CA ASN A 550 35.26 25.86 9.23
C ASN A 550 33.91 25.13 9.40
N ILE A 551 33.66 24.69 10.62
CA ILE A 551 32.48 23.88 10.94
C ILE A 551 31.15 24.63 10.77
N SER A 552 31.14 25.94 10.99
CA SER A 552 29.95 26.77 10.80
C SER A 552 29.58 26.87 9.33
N ALA A 553 30.58 27.06 8.46
CA ALA A 553 30.40 27.10 7.01
C ALA A 553 29.92 25.75 6.46
N PHE A 554 30.44 24.63 6.98
CA PHE A 554 29.94 23.30 6.66
C PHE A 554 28.47 23.13 7.03
N ARG A 555 28.09 23.49 8.25
CA ARG A 555 26.70 23.38 8.73
C ARG A 555 25.74 24.22 7.89
N GLU A 556 26.10 25.46 7.62
CA GLU A 556 25.29 26.37 6.81
C GLU A 556 25.10 25.81 5.40
N HIS A 557 26.18 25.32 4.79
CA HIS A 557 26.10 24.66 3.48
C HIS A 557 25.19 23.43 3.52
N MET A 558 25.38 22.52 4.48
CA MET A 558 24.60 21.28 4.54
C MET A 558 23.12 21.52 4.87
N ARG A 559 22.79 22.50 5.72
CA ARG A 559 21.39 22.90 5.96
C ARG A 559 20.70 23.35 4.68
N ALA A 560 21.41 24.11 3.83
CA ALA A 560 20.91 24.53 2.54
C ALA A 560 20.71 23.37 1.55
N GLN A 561 21.39 22.23 1.74
CA GLN A 561 21.24 21.04 0.89
C GLN A 561 20.07 20.13 1.29
N VAL A 562 19.48 20.25 2.49
CA VAL A 562 18.43 19.33 2.97
C VAL A 562 17.20 19.36 2.06
N ALA A 563 16.60 20.52 1.83
CA ALA A 563 15.39 20.64 1.03
C ALA A 563 15.62 20.24 -0.45
N PRO A 564 16.68 20.70 -1.15
CA PRO A 564 16.95 20.29 -2.53
C PRO A 564 17.12 18.78 -2.71
N VAL A 565 17.75 18.09 -1.75
CA VAL A 565 17.93 16.63 -1.83
C VAL A 565 16.58 15.91 -1.65
N ILE A 566 15.75 16.36 -0.70
CA ILE A 566 14.40 15.80 -0.51
C ILE A 566 13.54 16.03 -1.75
N GLU A 567 13.54 17.24 -2.32
CA GLU A 567 12.78 17.58 -3.52
C GLU A 567 13.23 16.75 -4.73
N LEU A 568 14.54 16.58 -4.92
CA LEU A 568 15.09 15.75 -6.00
C LEU A 568 14.63 14.29 -5.85
N ALA A 569 14.78 13.71 -4.65
CA ALA A 569 14.35 12.35 -4.38
C ALA A 569 12.84 12.13 -4.61
N ASN A 570 12.02 13.10 -4.18
CA ASN A 570 10.57 13.06 -4.40
C ASN A 570 10.20 13.21 -5.88
N ARG A 571 10.93 14.04 -6.63
CA ARG A 571 10.72 14.22 -8.07
C ARG A 571 11.10 12.97 -8.86
N GLU A 572 12.26 12.39 -8.58
CA GLU A 572 12.70 11.14 -9.23
C GLU A 572 11.72 10.01 -8.96
N TYR A 573 11.21 9.91 -7.74
CA TYR A 573 10.17 8.95 -7.39
C TYR A 573 8.86 9.18 -8.14
N GLY A 574 8.41 10.44 -8.23
CA GLY A 574 7.22 10.78 -9.02
C GLY A 574 7.36 10.36 -10.49
N ILE A 575 8.53 10.58 -11.09
CA ILE A 575 8.84 10.14 -12.46
C ILE A 575 8.81 8.61 -12.58
N GLN A 576 9.36 7.89 -11.61
CA GLN A 576 9.33 6.42 -11.59
C GLN A 576 7.90 5.89 -11.43
N GLN A 577 7.11 6.42 -10.50
CA GLN A 577 5.70 6.06 -10.35
C GLN A 577 4.88 6.34 -11.61
N ASP A 578 5.13 7.48 -12.29
CA ASP A 578 4.47 7.79 -13.56
C ASP A 578 4.84 6.78 -14.66
N ALA A 579 6.11 6.39 -14.73
CA ALA A 579 6.57 5.37 -15.65
C ALA A 579 5.95 3.99 -15.34
N GLU A 580 5.88 3.59 -14.07
CA GLU A 580 5.23 2.35 -13.64
C GLU A 580 3.73 2.35 -13.93
N ARG A 581 3.02 3.45 -13.61
CA ARG A 581 1.60 3.62 -13.94
C ARG A 581 1.36 3.54 -15.44
N LYS A 582 2.23 4.14 -16.25
CA LYS A 582 2.17 4.05 -17.72
C LYS A 582 2.37 2.60 -18.20
N GLN A 583 3.37 1.90 -17.68
CA GLN A 583 3.59 0.48 -18.02
C GLN A 583 2.41 -0.41 -17.60
N GLN A 584 1.82 -0.18 -16.42
CA GLN A 584 0.64 -0.89 -15.96
C GLN A 584 -0.59 -0.58 -16.82
N ALA A 585 -0.79 0.68 -17.22
CA ALA A 585 -1.84 1.08 -18.13
C ALA A 585 -1.67 0.42 -19.52
N ASP A 586 -0.44 0.37 -20.05
CA ASP A 586 -0.13 -0.30 -21.31
C ASP A 586 -0.38 -1.82 -21.22
N LYS A 587 0.03 -2.47 -20.12
CA LYS A 587 -0.28 -3.89 -19.85
C LYS A 587 -1.79 -4.12 -19.74
N GLY A 588 -2.52 -3.26 -19.02
CA GLY A 588 -3.97 -3.32 -18.89
C GLY A 588 -4.67 -3.19 -20.24
N LYS A 589 -4.23 -2.24 -21.07
CA LYS A 589 -4.72 -2.06 -22.44
C LYS A 589 -4.46 -3.31 -23.29
N MET A 590 -3.25 -3.89 -23.23
CA MET A 590 -2.94 -5.14 -23.93
C MET A 590 -3.85 -6.30 -23.51
N ILE A 591 -4.18 -6.40 -22.21
CA ILE A 591 -5.11 -7.43 -21.70
C ILE A 591 -6.51 -7.19 -22.29
N VAL A 592 -7.03 -5.96 -22.21
CA VAL A 592 -8.35 -5.61 -22.76
C VAL A 592 -8.42 -5.88 -24.26
N ASP A 593 -7.39 -5.53 -25.02
CA ASP A 593 -7.33 -5.78 -26.46
C ASP A 593 -7.30 -7.28 -26.78
N LYS A 594 -6.52 -8.07 -26.02
CA LYS A 594 -6.53 -9.55 -26.12
C LYS A 594 -7.89 -10.14 -25.78
N THR A 595 -8.56 -9.65 -24.72
CA THR A 595 -9.90 -10.12 -24.34
C THR A 595 -10.94 -9.78 -25.40
N LYS A 596 -10.90 -8.56 -25.97
CA LYS A 596 -11.77 -8.17 -27.08
C LYS A 596 -11.57 -9.04 -28.31
N ALA A 597 -10.31 -9.33 -28.67
CA ALA A 597 -10.00 -10.24 -29.77
C ALA A 597 -10.54 -11.66 -29.51
N ALA A 598 -10.39 -12.19 -28.30
CA ALA A 598 -10.91 -13.49 -27.92
C ALA A 598 -12.46 -13.55 -27.94
N ILE A 599 -13.14 -12.49 -27.50
CA ILE A 599 -14.61 -12.38 -27.59
C ILE A 599 -15.04 -12.36 -29.05
N ALA A 600 -14.41 -11.53 -29.89
CA ALA A 600 -14.72 -11.47 -31.32
C ALA A 600 -14.52 -12.82 -32.02
N GLU A 601 -13.47 -13.57 -31.67
CA GLU A 601 -13.24 -14.92 -32.18
C GLU A 601 -14.33 -15.90 -31.72
N ARG A 602 -14.74 -15.82 -30.45
CA ARG A 602 -15.84 -16.65 -29.91
C ARG A 602 -17.15 -16.36 -30.63
N ASP A 603 -17.48 -15.09 -30.81
CA ASP A 603 -18.73 -14.67 -31.45
C ASP A 603 -18.74 -15.07 -32.94
N ALA A 604 -17.60 -14.97 -33.63
CA ALA A 604 -17.45 -15.48 -34.99
C ALA A 604 -17.67 -17.00 -35.08
N LYS A 605 -17.12 -17.78 -34.13
CA LYS A 605 -17.34 -19.24 -34.06
C LYS A 605 -18.80 -19.57 -33.77
N GLN A 606 -19.47 -18.83 -32.89
CA GLN A 606 -20.90 -19.00 -32.60
C GLN A 606 -21.77 -18.67 -33.82
N ALA A 607 -21.46 -17.61 -34.55
CA ALA A 607 -22.15 -17.26 -35.79
C ALA A 607 -22.01 -18.36 -36.86
N GLN A 608 -20.79 -18.91 -37.03
CA GLN A 608 -20.56 -20.03 -37.94
C GLN A 608 -21.34 -21.28 -37.52
N ALA A 609 -21.36 -21.61 -36.23
CA ALA A 609 -22.13 -22.75 -35.72
C ALA A 609 -23.64 -22.57 -35.93
N ALA A 610 -24.17 -21.36 -35.71
CA ALA A 610 -25.57 -21.04 -35.95
C ALA A 610 -25.93 -21.14 -37.45
N GLU A 611 -25.04 -20.73 -38.35
CA GLU A 611 -25.26 -20.87 -39.80
C GLU A 611 -25.28 -22.34 -40.23
N VAL A 612 -24.39 -23.17 -39.67
CA VAL A 612 -24.38 -24.63 -39.93
C VAL A 612 -25.69 -25.28 -39.48
N GLU A 613 -26.18 -24.95 -38.28
CA GLU A 613 -27.47 -25.47 -37.80
C GLU A 613 -28.64 -24.97 -38.65
N ARG A 614 -28.64 -23.71 -39.09
CA ARG A 614 -29.67 -23.19 -40.00
C ARG A 614 -29.71 -23.98 -41.31
N LYS A 615 -28.55 -24.22 -41.93
CA LYS A 615 -28.44 -25.02 -43.17
C LYS A 615 -28.90 -26.46 -42.96
N LYS A 616 -28.66 -27.04 -41.79
CA LYS A 616 -29.14 -28.38 -41.43
C LYS A 616 -30.67 -28.42 -41.32
N GLN A 617 -31.27 -27.46 -40.64
CA GLN A 617 -32.73 -27.33 -40.51
C GLN A 617 -33.40 -27.10 -41.88
N GLU A 618 -32.83 -26.24 -42.72
CA GLU A 618 -33.29 -26.03 -44.10
C GLU A 618 -33.28 -27.34 -44.92
N ARG A 619 -32.20 -28.13 -44.80
CA ARG A 619 -32.08 -29.44 -45.48
C ARG A 619 -33.09 -30.45 -44.95
N GLU A 620 -33.31 -30.52 -43.65
CA GLU A 620 -34.33 -31.39 -43.04
C GLU A 620 -35.75 -31.00 -43.46
N ALA A 621 -36.05 -29.71 -43.54
CA ALA A 621 -37.35 -29.22 -44.03
C ALA A 621 -37.58 -29.58 -45.51
N GLN A 622 -36.56 -29.46 -46.36
CA GLN A 622 -36.62 -29.88 -47.76
C GLN A 622 -36.86 -31.40 -47.90
N LEU A 623 -36.16 -32.21 -47.10
CA LEU A 623 -36.36 -33.66 -47.04
C LEU A 623 -37.79 -34.02 -46.60
N LYS A 624 -38.34 -33.28 -45.63
CA LYS A 624 -39.72 -33.49 -45.17
C LYS A 624 -40.74 -33.15 -46.26
N GLN A 625 -40.57 -32.04 -46.98
CA GLN A 625 -41.42 -31.71 -48.12
C GLN A 625 -41.35 -32.76 -49.24
N GLN A 626 -40.16 -33.28 -49.55
CA GLN A 626 -40.02 -34.37 -50.52
C GLN A 626 -40.75 -35.65 -50.07
N ARG A 627 -40.70 -35.99 -48.78
CA ARG A 627 -41.44 -37.13 -48.21
C ARG A 627 -42.95 -36.95 -48.28
N GLU A 628 -43.46 -35.75 -48.07
CA GLU A 628 -44.90 -35.45 -48.18
C GLU A 628 -45.41 -35.55 -49.62
N ILE A 629 -44.62 -35.10 -50.61
CA ILE A 629 -44.95 -35.27 -52.04
C ILE A 629 -44.93 -36.76 -52.45
N PHE A 630 -44.06 -37.56 -51.83
CA PHE A 630 -43.94 -38.99 -52.12
C PHE A 630 -45.08 -39.85 -51.54
N ASN A 631 -45.77 -39.37 -50.51
CA ASN A 631 -46.88 -40.03 -49.83
C ASN A 631 -48.25 -39.80 -50.49
N GLN A 632 -48.29 -39.47 -51.78
CA GLN A 632 -49.56 -39.35 -52.49
C GLN A 632 -50.19 -40.72 -52.74
N ASN A 633 -51.48 -40.86 -52.39
CA ASN A 633 -52.23 -42.11 -52.51
C ASN A 633 -52.32 -42.54 -53.99
N PHE A 634 -51.73 -43.69 -54.31
CA PHE A 634 -51.94 -44.32 -55.60
C PHE A 634 -53.37 -44.87 -55.67
N LYS A 635 -54.02 -44.72 -56.82
CA LYS A 635 -55.37 -45.30 -57.03
C LYS A 635 -55.25 -46.67 -57.68
N PRO A 636 -55.98 -47.70 -57.21
CA PRO A 636 -56.02 -48.99 -57.87
C PRO A 636 -56.71 -48.86 -59.24
N SER A 637 -56.09 -49.42 -60.27
CA SER A 637 -56.62 -49.47 -61.64
C SER A 637 -57.70 -50.54 -61.84
N GLY A 638 -57.96 -51.38 -60.82
CA GLY A 638 -58.87 -52.53 -60.88
C GLY A 638 -58.27 -53.79 -61.52
N LYS A 639 -56.99 -53.75 -61.94
CA LYS A 639 -56.24 -54.90 -62.50
C LYS A 639 -55.16 -55.38 -61.54
N LYS A 640 -54.75 -56.65 -61.66
CA LYS A 640 -53.69 -57.27 -60.86
C LYS A 640 -52.50 -57.70 -61.73
N THR A 641 -51.29 -57.67 -61.17
CA THR A 641 -50.07 -58.23 -61.81
C THR A 641 -50.09 -59.75 -61.79
N SER A 642 -49.18 -60.39 -62.52
CA SER A 642 -49.02 -61.86 -62.52
C SER A 642 -48.78 -62.44 -61.11
N ASP A 643 -48.26 -61.62 -60.19
CA ASP A 643 -47.96 -62.03 -58.82
C ASP A 643 -49.14 -61.81 -57.86
N GLY A 644 -50.23 -61.17 -58.33
CA GLY A 644 -51.48 -60.94 -57.58
C GLY A 644 -51.64 -59.54 -56.98
N ARG A 645 -50.66 -58.65 -57.18
CA ARG A 645 -50.66 -57.27 -56.63
C ARG A 645 -51.51 -56.34 -57.47
N ASP A 646 -52.18 -55.39 -56.84
CA ASP A 646 -52.96 -54.39 -57.58
C ASP A 646 -52.04 -53.49 -58.40
N ILE A 647 -52.46 -53.19 -59.63
CA ILE A 647 -51.80 -52.24 -60.49
C ILE A 647 -52.26 -50.85 -60.07
N LEU A 648 -51.31 -50.04 -59.62
CA LEU A 648 -51.54 -48.74 -59.01
C LEU A 648 -51.15 -47.63 -59.98
N VAL A 649 -51.95 -46.58 -60.03
CA VAL A 649 -51.71 -45.40 -60.88
C VAL A 649 -51.39 -44.21 -59.98
N SER A 650 -50.24 -43.58 -60.23
CA SER A 650 -49.83 -42.35 -59.55
C SER A 650 -50.77 -41.19 -59.93
N PRO A 651 -50.80 -40.10 -59.15
CA PRO A 651 -51.54 -38.90 -59.53
C PRO A 651 -51.10 -38.29 -60.86
N THR A 652 -49.86 -38.58 -61.30
CA THR A 652 -49.32 -38.16 -62.60
C THR A 652 -49.68 -39.12 -63.76
N GLY A 653 -50.50 -40.15 -63.51
CA GLY A 653 -50.92 -41.13 -64.51
C GLY A 653 -49.91 -42.25 -64.79
N ALA A 654 -48.77 -42.26 -64.10
CA ALA A 654 -47.76 -43.30 -64.25
C ALA A 654 -48.18 -44.56 -63.50
N ILE A 655 -47.96 -45.73 -64.11
CA ILE A 655 -48.23 -47.01 -63.47
C ILE A 655 -47.08 -47.35 -62.52
N ALA A 656 -47.40 -47.56 -61.24
CA ALA A 656 -46.45 -47.85 -60.17
C ALA A 656 -46.95 -49.05 -59.34
N SER A 657 -47.14 -50.19 -60.01
CA SER A 657 -47.62 -51.42 -59.38
C SER A 657 -46.58 -52.08 -58.46
N GLU A 658 -45.31 -52.02 -58.86
CA GLU A 658 -44.24 -52.82 -58.24
C GLU A 658 -42.90 -52.07 -58.32
N GLN A 659 -42.67 -51.17 -57.38
CA GLN A 659 -41.32 -50.67 -57.10
C GLN A 659 -40.70 -51.56 -56.04
N THR A 660 -39.46 -51.98 -56.27
CA THR A 660 -38.72 -52.86 -55.37
C THR A 660 -37.39 -52.25 -54.99
N ILE A 661 -36.90 -52.59 -53.80
CA ILE A 661 -35.55 -52.31 -53.34
C ILE A 661 -34.81 -53.61 -53.11
N THR A 662 -33.51 -53.58 -53.37
CA THR A 662 -32.61 -54.69 -53.09
C THR A 662 -32.07 -54.54 -51.68
N ILE A 663 -32.36 -55.49 -50.81
CA ILE A 663 -31.87 -55.53 -49.43
C ILE A 663 -30.96 -56.73 -49.21
N HIS A 664 -30.06 -56.63 -48.25
CA HIS A 664 -29.20 -57.72 -47.81
C HIS A 664 -28.93 -57.58 -46.30
N GLY A 665 -28.56 -58.68 -45.63
CA GLY A 665 -28.15 -58.65 -44.22
C GLY A 665 -29.28 -58.48 -43.20
N VAL A 666 -30.56 -58.51 -43.60
CA VAL A 666 -31.72 -58.47 -42.69
C VAL A 666 -32.13 -59.90 -42.32
N PRO A 667 -31.82 -60.42 -41.11
CA PRO A 667 -31.96 -61.84 -40.79
C PRO A 667 -33.39 -62.36 -40.89
N GLU A 668 -34.38 -61.51 -40.59
CA GLU A 668 -35.79 -61.90 -40.57
C GLU A 668 -36.40 -62.07 -41.98
N ILE A 669 -35.71 -61.61 -43.02
CA ILE A 669 -36.14 -61.71 -44.42
C ILE A 669 -35.15 -62.61 -45.16
N ASN A 670 -35.60 -63.78 -45.60
CA ASN A 670 -34.77 -64.74 -46.34
C ASN A 670 -33.41 -65.09 -45.67
N ASN A 671 -33.37 -65.09 -44.34
CA ASN A 671 -32.16 -65.37 -43.54
C ASN A 671 -30.99 -64.44 -43.87
N GLY A 672 -31.25 -63.16 -44.15
CA GLY A 672 -30.22 -62.17 -44.49
C GLY A 672 -29.70 -62.25 -45.93
N GLY A 673 -30.25 -63.14 -46.76
CA GLY A 673 -29.90 -63.25 -48.17
C GLY A 673 -30.33 -62.03 -49.00
N VAL A 674 -29.60 -61.76 -50.09
CA VAL A 674 -29.93 -60.67 -51.02
C VAL A 674 -31.33 -60.91 -51.61
N THR A 675 -32.21 -59.93 -51.46
CA THR A 675 -33.63 -60.08 -51.76
C THR A 675 -34.21 -58.77 -52.30
N ASN A 676 -35.06 -58.85 -53.32
CA ASN A 676 -35.87 -57.72 -53.75
C ASN A 676 -37.17 -57.71 -52.96
N ILE A 677 -37.41 -56.65 -52.21
CA ILE A 677 -38.69 -56.45 -51.52
C ILE A 677 -39.44 -55.26 -52.14
N PRO A 678 -40.78 -55.32 -52.20
CA PRO A 678 -41.57 -54.20 -52.69
C PRO A 678 -41.53 -53.01 -51.72
N THR A 679 -41.62 -51.80 -52.24
CA THR A 679 -41.77 -50.56 -51.45
C THR A 679 -43.20 -50.03 -51.43
N ILE A 680 -44.13 -50.76 -52.03
CA ILE A 680 -45.55 -50.40 -52.08
C ILE A 680 -46.35 -51.54 -51.43
N PHE A 681 -47.13 -51.21 -50.41
CA PHE A 681 -47.99 -52.14 -49.68
C PHE A 681 -49.39 -51.55 -49.51
N GLY A 682 -50.44 -52.33 -49.81
CA GLY A 682 -51.83 -51.88 -49.64
C GLY A 682 -52.19 -50.58 -50.37
N GLY A 683 -51.57 -50.31 -51.54
CA GLY A 683 -51.81 -49.09 -52.31
C GLY A 683 -51.00 -47.86 -51.89
N LYS A 684 -50.19 -47.96 -50.83
CA LYS A 684 -49.34 -46.86 -50.33
C LYS A 684 -47.86 -47.18 -50.54
N LYS A 685 -47.10 -46.21 -51.04
CA LYS A 685 -45.64 -46.31 -51.12
C LYS A 685 -45.03 -45.94 -49.77
N TYR A 686 -44.08 -46.74 -49.32
CA TYR A 686 -43.35 -46.59 -48.07
C TYR A 686 -41.88 -46.27 -48.35
N SER A 687 -41.17 -45.71 -47.37
CA SER A 687 -39.72 -45.60 -47.45
C SER A 687 -39.06 -46.98 -47.44
N ASP A 688 -37.78 -47.05 -47.79
CA ASP A 688 -37.04 -48.29 -47.83
C ASP A 688 -36.98 -48.96 -46.45
N GLU A 689 -36.78 -48.17 -45.38
CA GLU A 689 -36.76 -48.66 -44.00
C GLU A 689 -38.14 -49.15 -43.55
N GLU A 690 -39.20 -48.40 -43.88
CA GLU A 690 -40.57 -48.79 -43.57
C GLU A 690 -40.97 -50.08 -44.31
N ALA A 691 -40.54 -50.24 -45.56
CA ALA A 691 -40.77 -51.43 -46.36
C ALA A 691 -40.09 -52.67 -45.76
N ILE A 692 -38.84 -52.52 -45.29
CA ILE A 692 -38.13 -53.57 -44.55
C ILE A 692 -38.91 -53.95 -43.29
N GLU A 693 -39.39 -52.96 -42.54
CA GLU A 693 -40.12 -53.20 -41.29
C GLU A 693 -41.49 -53.86 -41.51
N ILE A 694 -42.20 -53.53 -42.59
CA ILE A 694 -43.43 -54.22 -43.00
C ILE A 694 -43.15 -55.68 -43.33
N MET A 695 -42.07 -55.96 -44.07
CA MET A 695 -41.66 -57.32 -44.40
C MET A 695 -41.20 -58.09 -43.15
N ARG A 696 -40.51 -57.44 -42.21
CA ARG A 696 -40.10 -58.04 -40.91
C ARG A 696 -41.31 -58.42 -40.07
N ARG A 697 -42.28 -57.50 -39.91
CA ARG A 697 -43.53 -57.76 -39.18
C ARG A 697 -44.33 -58.92 -39.78
N ASN A 698 -44.28 -59.09 -41.11
CA ASN A 698 -44.89 -60.22 -41.81
C ASN A 698 -43.97 -61.44 -41.96
N LYS A 699 -42.93 -61.57 -41.13
CA LYS A 699 -42.03 -62.74 -41.09
C LYS A 699 -41.38 -63.06 -42.44
N GLY A 700 -41.00 -62.01 -43.19
CA GLY A 700 -40.39 -62.10 -44.50
C GLY A 700 -41.34 -62.48 -45.63
N VAL A 701 -42.65 -62.43 -45.39
CA VAL A 701 -43.70 -62.68 -46.39
C VAL A 701 -44.27 -61.34 -46.86
N ASP A 702 -44.46 -61.18 -48.16
CA ASP A 702 -45.14 -60.00 -48.71
C ASP A 702 -46.63 -60.04 -48.34
N PRO A 703 -47.15 -59.07 -47.57
CA PRO A 703 -48.55 -59.05 -47.11
C PRO A 703 -49.57 -58.94 -48.25
N ASP A 704 -49.20 -58.36 -49.39
CA ASP A 704 -50.15 -58.16 -50.49
C ASP A 704 -50.30 -59.42 -51.36
N THR A 705 -49.28 -60.27 -51.40
CA THR A 705 -49.27 -61.49 -52.23
C THR A 705 -49.30 -62.78 -51.44
N GLY A 706 -48.98 -62.74 -50.15
CA GLY A 706 -48.80 -63.92 -49.30
C GLY A 706 -47.56 -64.77 -49.66
N LYS A 707 -46.68 -64.28 -50.54
CA LYS A 707 -45.51 -65.04 -51.04
C LYS A 707 -44.21 -64.54 -50.41
N LYS A 708 -43.26 -65.44 -50.19
CA LYS A 708 -41.89 -65.05 -49.82
C LYS A 708 -41.14 -64.55 -51.06
N PRO A 709 -40.44 -63.41 -50.98
CA PRO A 709 -39.66 -62.88 -52.09
C PRO A 709 -38.50 -63.83 -52.43
N ARG A 710 -38.09 -63.86 -53.71
CA ARG A 710 -36.99 -64.70 -54.18
C ARG A 710 -35.66 -64.20 -53.62
N ARG A 711 -34.83 -65.14 -53.13
CA ARG A 711 -33.44 -64.89 -52.76
C ARG A 711 -32.53 -64.96 -53.99
N TRP A 712 -31.57 -64.05 -54.06
CA TRP A 712 -30.55 -63.96 -55.12
C TRP A 712 -29.16 -64.24 -54.54
N TRP A 713 -28.23 -64.62 -55.42
CA TRP A 713 -26.86 -64.93 -55.05
C TRP A 713 -26.00 -63.67 -54.84
N SER A 714 -26.31 -62.59 -55.57
CA SER A 714 -25.61 -61.32 -55.47
C SER A 714 -26.56 -60.12 -55.58
N ILE A 715 -26.11 -58.94 -55.11
CA ILE A 715 -26.84 -57.66 -55.27
C ILE A 715 -27.03 -57.35 -56.76
N SER A 716 -26.01 -57.59 -57.58
CA SER A 716 -26.08 -57.39 -59.03
C SER A 716 -27.19 -58.23 -59.67
N ASP A 717 -27.29 -59.52 -59.34
CA ASP A 717 -28.33 -60.39 -59.91
C ASP A 717 -29.74 -59.93 -59.50
N ALA A 718 -29.87 -59.49 -58.24
CA ALA A 718 -31.11 -58.98 -57.71
C ALA A 718 -31.52 -57.68 -58.43
N GLU A 719 -30.60 -56.74 -58.66
CA GLU A 719 -30.85 -55.50 -59.39
C GLU A 719 -31.22 -55.75 -60.86
N ILE A 720 -30.51 -56.67 -61.54
CA ILE A 720 -30.84 -57.07 -62.91
C ILE A 720 -32.26 -57.63 -62.95
N ALA A 721 -32.60 -58.55 -62.05
CA ALA A 721 -33.93 -59.13 -62.01
C ALA A 721 -35.03 -58.12 -61.65
N ALA A 722 -34.75 -57.15 -60.77
CA ALA A 722 -35.67 -56.05 -60.47
C ALA A 722 -35.92 -55.18 -61.72
N ARG A 723 -34.85 -54.86 -62.45
CA ARG A 723 -34.93 -54.07 -63.69
C ARG A 723 -35.67 -54.81 -64.79
N GLU A 724 -35.40 -56.09 -64.99
CA GLU A 724 -36.12 -56.94 -65.95
C GLU A 724 -37.61 -57.03 -65.60
N LYS A 725 -37.94 -57.23 -64.32
CA LYS A 725 -39.33 -57.26 -63.84
C LYS A 725 -40.02 -55.92 -64.10
N SER A 726 -39.37 -54.81 -63.77
CA SER A 726 -39.89 -53.46 -64.01
C SER A 726 -40.12 -53.19 -65.50
N ASN A 727 -39.17 -53.58 -66.36
CA ASN A 727 -39.28 -53.41 -67.81
C ASN A 727 -40.43 -54.24 -68.39
N ARG A 728 -40.55 -55.51 -67.95
CA ARG A 728 -41.64 -56.40 -68.36
C ARG A 728 -43.01 -55.81 -67.98
N LEU A 729 -43.18 -55.37 -66.74
CA LEU A 729 -44.42 -54.72 -66.29
C LEU A 729 -44.69 -53.42 -67.05
N GLY A 730 -43.65 -52.64 -67.34
CA GLY A 730 -43.75 -51.44 -68.18
C GLY A 730 -44.22 -51.74 -69.60
N GLN A 731 -43.80 -52.86 -70.20
CA GLN A 731 -44.27 -53.29 -71.52
C GLN A 731 -45.69 -53.86 -71.48
N GLU A 732 -46.00 -54.72 -70.50
CA GLU A 732 -47.31 -55.36 -70.33
C GLU A 732 -48.44 -54.36 -70.06
N TYR A 733 -48.16 -53.31 -69.28
CA TYR A 733 -49.20 -52.39 -68.80
C TYR A 733 -49.01 -50.94 -69.27
N GLY A 734 -47.81 -50.52 -69.68
CA GLY A 734 -47.53 -49.14 -70.09
C GLY A 734 -48.15 -48.71 -71.42
N GLN A 735 -48.49 -49.64 -72.32
CA GLN A 735 -49.11 -49.33 -73.62
C GLN A 735 -50.60 -48.95 -73.52
N GLN A 736 -51.26 -49.14 -72.37
CA GLN A 736 -52.69 -48.82 -72.20
C GLN A 736 -52.98 -47.38 -71.75
N SER A 737 -51.97 -46.54 -71.50
CA SER A 737 -52.19 -45.13 -71.09
C SER A 737 -52.25 -44.12 -72.26
N LYS A 738 -52.14 -44.59 -73.52
CA LYS A 738 -52.19 -43.73 -74.73
C LYS A 738 -53.45 -43.94 -75.60
N LYS A 739 -54.59 -44.26 -75.00
CA LYS A 739 -55.90 -44.12 -75.65
C LYS A 739 -56.81 -43.25 -74.80
#